data_AF-A0A9D2UJ17-F1
#
_entry.id   AF-A0A9D2UJ17-F1
#
_cell.length_a   1.000
_cell.length_b   1.000
_cell.length_c   1.000
_cell.angle_alpha   90.00
_cell.angle_beta   90.00
_cell.angle_gamma   90.00
#
_symmetry.space_group_name_H-M   'P 1'
#
loop_
_entity.id
_entity.type
_entity.pdbx_description
1 polymer ?
#
loop_
_entity_poly.entity_id
_entity_poly.type
_entity_poly.pdbx_seq_one_letter_code
_entity_poly.pdbx_strand_id
1 'polypeptide(L)'
;MMRLIKYDTALRPATRCAATIGFFDGVHRGHRFLIDRVKSVAGAEGLPSAVVTFTGHPRAVTDPGHIPMLLTTPDEKVKQLATTGIDICYTLDFDRRLADMTAEQFMREVLRDRLGVAVLVVGYDHRFGHGRRESYEDYQAYGRQLGIKVLRAEGLAGGRHEVSASSIRRALADGNVRLASAGLGRDYDITGTVVDGYHIGRTMGFPTANIAVPAGKMLPAGGVYAVTTDVGGKAYDAMLNIGSRPTFGQQTPATVEMNIFGFDGNIYGQRLTVHFVERMRAERKFDSPGALAEQLQKDKRDIATLLYVERNADADPREVALHAGKDKDIDYARAATQIEGRRMARHKLPLHASTRGIIYPRHLSMEQCSSQRAADFKATLAGGGTMIDLTGGFGVDCLAMARRFDRATYVERDEELCRIMRHNAPLLGGDNIEVINADAAGYLSSCGGADLIYIDPARRDTHGSRVIGLSQCTPDLTEMGGLLLSKGHTVMAKLSPMLDIKAMMSDLTGISTVYAVAIDGECKELLAVMHRDARGEPCMTAVNLKRDGTETFTFTMSEEAAATPAYAPSVGTFLYLPNAAVMKTGAFKCVGTRFGLAKLAPGTHLYTSDAPVPGFPGRRFAVAAVYGAGRQELKQLTRQCTRANVVTRNFPLTPDRLREKLRMADGGDDYVIGATLADGKKVVVLCRKE
;
A
#
# COMPACT_ATOMS: atom_id res chain seq x y z
N MET A 1 23.18 17.47 21.29
CA MET A 1 23.06 18.47 20.22
C MET A 1 24.24 18.27 19.27
N MET A 2 24.01 18.19 17.95
CA MET A 2 25.08 17.99 16.96
C MET A 2 26.06 19.17 16.96
N ARG A 3 27.37 18.90 16.94
CA ARG A 3 28.42 19.92 16.78
C ARG A 3 28.71 20.14 15.29
N LEU A 4 28.53 21.37 14.83
CA LEU A 4 28.92 21.79 13.47
C LEU A 4 30.34 22.36 13.52
N ILE A 5 31.26 21.79 12.74
CA ILE A 5 32.66 22.22 12.67
C ILE A 5 33.02 22.52 11.22
N LYS A 6 33.35 23.77 10.93
CA LYS A 6 33.89 24.13 9.62
C LYS A 6 35.36 23.70 9.55
N TYR A 7 35.73 22.96 8.51
CA TYR A 7 37.10 22.55 8.28
C TYR A 7 37.96 23.74 7.85
N ASP A 8 39.16 23.81 8.43
CA ASP A 8 40.27 24.62 7.94
C ASP A 8 41.59 23.84 8.11
N THR A 9 42.68 24.34 7.54
CA THR A 9 44.00 23.69 7.59
C THR A 9 44.70 23.82 8.94
N ALA A 10 44.22 24.70 9.82
CA ALA A 10 44.71 24.88 11.19
C ALA A 10 43.98 23.98 12.19
N LEU A 11 42.87 23.35 11.81
CA LEU A 11 42.09 22.46 12.66
C LEU A 11 42.98 21.35 13.23
N ARG A 12 42.81 21.07 14.52
CA ARG A 12 43.44 19.97 15.24
C ARG A 12 42.34 19.07 15.81
N PRO A 13 42.52 17.74 15.77
CA PRO A 13 41.49 16.83 16.23
C PRO A 13 41.33 16.93 17.74
N ALA A 14 40.14 17.36 18.19
CA ALA A 14 39.82 17.44 19.61
C ALA A 14 39.57 16.05 20.22
N THR A 15 39.00 15.13 19.44
CA THR A 15 38.69 13.75 19.83
C THR A 15 38.79 12.84 18.61
N ARG A 16 39.13 11.57 18.80
CA ARG A 16 39.00 10.56 17.73
C ARG A 16 37.52 10.33 17.41
N CYS A 17 37.17 9.96 16.17
CA CYS A 17 35.78 9.73 15.78
C CYS A 17 35.63 8.57 14.78
N ALA A 18 34.41 8.03 14.70
CA ALA A 18 33.99 7.16 13.60
C ALA A 18 33.19 8.01 12.60
N ALA A 19 33.60 8.03 11.34
CA ALA A 19 33.08 8.96 10.35
C ALA A 19 32.62 8.27 9.07
N THR A 20 31.75 8.96 8.33
CA THR A 20 31.49 8.71 6.90
C THR A 20 31.66 10.00 6.11
N ILE A 21 31.90 9.87 4.80
CA ILE A 21 32.13 11.00 3.90
C ILE A 21 31.14 10.92 2.75
N GLY A 22 30.64 12.08 2.31
CA GLY A 22 29.74 12.16 1.19
C GLY A 22 29.24 13.57 0.95
N PHE A 23 28.60 13.80 -0.20
CA PHE A 23 27.97 15.10 -0.46
C PHE A 23 26.65 15.27 0.29
N PHE A 24 25.98 14.16 0.61
CA PHE A 24 24.74 14.10 1.40
C PHE A 24 23.59 14.98 0.90
N ASP A 25 23.51 15.24 -0.41
CA ASP A 25 22.44 16.04 -0.99
C ASP A 25 21.06 15.43 -0.70
N GLY A 26 20.15 16.23 -0.14
CA GLY A 26 18.82 15.79 0.26
C GLY A 26 18.77 15.02 1.58
N VAL A 27 19.89 14.49 2.09
CA VAL A 27 19.95 13.60 3.28
C VAL A 27 18.85 12.53 3.23
N HIS A 28 18.71 11.89 2.06
CA HIS A 28 17.65 10.93 1.77
C HIS A 28 17.77 9.63 2.58
N ARG A 29 16.77 8.75 2.50
CA ARG A 29 16.72 7.50 3.31
C ARG A 29 17.98 6.64 3.20
N GLY A 30 18.57 6.53 2.01
CA GLY A 30 19.89 5.88 1.82
C GLY A 30 21.02 6.54 2.64
N HIS A 31 21.11 7.86 2.66
CA HIS A 31 22.07 8.59 3.51
C HIS A 31 21.81 8.37 5.00
N ARG A 32 20.53 8.41 5.42
CA ARG A 32 20.15 8.20 6.83
C ARG A 32 20.54 6.80 7.30
N PHE A 33 20.32 5.78 6.47
CA PHE A 33 20.75 4.42 6.74
C PHE A 33 22.27 4.31 6.93
N LEU A 34 23.06 4.93 6.06
CA LEU A 34 24.52 4.98 6.23
C LEU A 34 24.93 5.68 7.53
N ILE A 35 24.26 6.78 7.89
CA ILE A 35 24.51 7.51 9.13
C ILE A 35 24.16 6.67 10.36
N ASP A 36 23.05 5.93 10.34
CA ASP A 36 22.68 5.02 11.44
C ASP A 36 23.71 3.90 11.60
N ARG A 37 24.29 3.41 10.48
CA ARG A 37 25.39 2.45 10.55
C ARG A 37 26.64 3.05 11.19
N VAL A 38 27.01 4.29 10.85
CA VAL A 38 28.13 5.01 11.48
C VAL A 38 27.89 5.16 12.98
N LYS A 39 26.69 5.53 13.41
CA LYS A 39 26.33 5.64 14.84
C LYS A 39 26.47 4.31 15.57
N SER A 40 26.00 3.22 14.95
CA SER A 40 26.17 1.87 15.51
C SER A 40 27.64 1.48 15.67
N VAL A 41 28.47 1.74 14.66
CA VAL A 41 29.92 1.50 14.71
C VAL A 41 30.59 2.38 15.77
N ALA A 42 30.27 3.66 15.80
CA ALA A 42 30.81 4.61 16.76
C ALA A 42 30.53 4.18 18.20
N GLY A 43 29.28 3.78 18.49
CA GLY A 43 28.87 3.27 19.79
C GLY A 43 29.61 2.00 20.22
N ALA A 44 29.84 1.06 19.30
CA ALA A 44 30.60 -0.16 19.57
C ALA A 44 32.08 0.11 19.88
N GLU A 45 32.65 1.17 19.30
CA GLU A 45 34.05 1.56 19.45
C GLU A 45 34.26 2.62 20.56
N GLY A 46 33.19 3.07 21.23
CA GLY A 46 33.26 4.13 22.24
C GLY A 46 33.69 5.49 21.67
N LEU A 47 33.41 5.75 20.40
CA LEU A 47 33.79 6.96 19.67
C LEU A 47 32.56 7.85 19.39
N PRO A 48 32.73 9.18 19.27
CA PRO A 48 31.72 10.04 18.68
C PRO A 48 31.53 9.72 17.18
N SER A 49 30.29 9.80 16.72
CA SER A 49 29.89 9.63 15.33
C SER A 49 30.03 10.94 14.54
N ALA A 50 30.55 10.87 13.32
CA ALA A 50 30.78 12.04 12.49
C ALA A 50 30.33 11.86 11.04
N VAL A 51 29.87 12.96 10.43
CA VAL A 51 29.67 13.09 8.99
C VAL A 51 30.63 14.14 8.45
N VAL A 52 31.34 13.82 7.36
CA VAL A 52 32.16 14.75 6.60
C VAL A 52 31.43 15.07 5.30
N THR A 53 31.06 16.34 5.12
CA THR A 53 30.30 16.82 3.97
C THR A 53 30.90 18.09 3.38
N PHE A 54 30.46 18.46 2.18
CA PHE A 54 30.95 19.62 1.44
C PHE A 54 29.90 20.74 1.35
N THR A 55 30.30 22.01 1.40
CA THR A 55 29.40 23.18 1.25
C THR A 55 29.09 23.47 -0.22
N GLY A 56 30.08 23.35 -1.11
CA GLY A 56 29.92 23.45 -2.57
C GLY A 56 29.75 22.09 -3.24
N HIS A 57 29.03 22.04 -4.36
CA HIS A 57 28.94 20.82 -5.17
C HIS A 57 30.28 20.57 -5.87
N PRO A 58 30.89 19.37 -5.76
CA PRO A 58 32.20 19.09 -6.36
C PRO A 58 32.30 19.44 -7.85
N ARG A 59 31.23 19.19 -8.62
CA ARG A 59 31.19 19.51 -10.06
C ARG A 59 31.23 21.01 -10.37
N ALA A 60 30.70 21.88 -9.50
CA ALA A 60 30.70 23.32 -9.75
C ALA A 60 32.13 23.92 -9.70
N VAL A 61 33.07 23.19 -9.09
CA VAL A 61 34.48 23.58 -8.95
C VAL A 61 35.32 23.04 -10.10
N THR A 62 34.98 21.85 -10.61
CA THR A 62 35.63 21.27 -11.80
C THR A 62 35.08 21.82 -13.11
N ASP A 63 33.85 22.33 -13.10
CA ASP A 63 33.13 22.92 -14.23
C ASP A 63 32.40 24.20 -13.76
N PRO A 64 33.06 25.38 -13.86
CA PRO A 64 32.52 26.65 -13.38
C PRO A 64 31.21 27.11 -14.03
N GLY A 65 30.85 26.55 -15.20
CA GLY A 65 29.57 26.81 -15.87
C GLY A 65 28.42 25.95 -15.34
N HIS A 66 28.71 24.92 -14.54
CA HIS A 66 27.71 23.99 -14.03
C HIS A 66 27.01 24.53 -12.78
N ILE A 67 25.73 24.88 -12.89
CA ILE A 67 24.88 25.18 -11.75
C ILE A 67 24.24 23.87 -11.25
N PRO A 68 24.62 23.35 -10.07
CA PRO A 68 24.06 22.12 -9.55
C PRO A 68 22.62 22.35 -9.06
N MET A 69 21.70 21.46 -9.47
CA MET A 69 20.33 21.44 -8.96
C MET A 69 20.27 20.66 -7.63
N LEU A 70 20.56 21.33 -6.53
CA LEU A 70 20.67 20.76 -5.18
C LEU A 70 19.30 20.45 -4.57
N LEU A 71 19.16 19.27 -3.99
CA LEU A 71 17.98 18.91 -3.19
C LEU A 71 17.94 19.67 -1.86
N THR A 72 19.11 20.05 -1.33
CA THR A 72 19.24 20.86 -0.11
C THR A 72 20.31 21.93 -0.32
N THR A 73 20.04 23.16 0.09
CA THR A 73 21.08 24.18 0.30
C THR A 73 22.03 23.73 1.43
N PRO A 74 23.22 24.35 1.57
CA PRO A 74 24.14 24.01 2.67
C PRO A 74 23.49 24.14 4.05
N ASP A 75 22.73 25.22 4.29
CA ASP A 75 22.00 25.44 5.54
C ASP A 75 20.96 24.34 5.78
N GLU A 76 20.15 24.01 4.77
CA GLU A 76 19.15 22.95 4.85
C GLU A 76 19.79 21.60 5.11
N LYS A 77 20.90 21.28 4.44
CA LYS A 77 21.62 20.02 4.63
C LYS A 77 22.12 19.86 6.07
N VAL A 78 22.69 20.91 6.65
CA VAL A 78 23.13 20.89 8.06
C VAL A 78 21.95 20.66 8.99
N LYS A 79 20.82 21.36 8.78
CA LYS A 79 19.59 21.14 9.55
C LYS A 79 19.12 19.69 9.44
N GLN A 80 19.10 19.13 8.22
CA GLN A 80 18.68 17.75 7.99
C GLN A 80 19.62 16.72 8.61
N LEU A 81 20.94 16.94 8.55
CA LEU A 81 21.93 16.09 9.22
C LEU A 81 21.74 16.10 10.74
N ALA A 82 21.41 17.25 11.33
CA ALA A 82 21.15 17.35 12.77
C ALA A 82 19.98 16.44 13.22
N THR A 83 18.96 16.25 12.37
CA THR A 83 17.81 15.36 12.67
C THR A 83 18.17 13.88 12.75
N THR A 84 19.36 13.48 12.30
CA THR A 84 19.81 12.08 12.36
C THR A 84 20.37 11.69 13.74
N GLY A 85 20.64 12.68 14.60
CA GLY A 85 21.29 12.47 15.89
C GLY A 85 22.77 12.11 15.79
N ILE A 86 23.45 12.49 14.70
CA ILE A 86 24.91 12.41 14.57
C ILE A 86 25.58 13.40 15.55
N ASP A 87 26.74 13.04 16.10
CA ASP A 87 27.42 13.89 17.10
C ASP A 87 28.16 15.07 16.46
N ILE A 88 28.80 14.85 15.30
CA ILE A 88 29.65 15.84 14.63
C ILE A 88 29.31 15.93 13.14
N CYS A 89 29.20 17.15 12.63
CA CYS A 89 29.13 17.45 11.21
C CYS A 89 30.32 18.33 10.82
N TYR A 90 31.24 17.79 10.03
CA TYR A 90 32.34 18.53 9.43
C TYR A 90 31.92 19.06 8.06
N THR A 91 32.01 20.38 7.87
CA THR A 91 31.75 21.01 6.57
C THR A 91 33.06 21.47 5.93
N LEU A 92 33.33 20.97 4.73
CA LEU A 92 34.51 21.31 3.93
C LEU A 92 34.10 22.19 2.76
N ASP A 93 34.87 23.23 2.47
CA ASP A 93 34.76 23.95 1.21
C ASP A 93 35.48 23.11 0.13
N PHE A 94 34.73 22.65 -0.87
CA PHE A 94 35.32 21.87 -1.97
C PHE A 94 36.04 22.83 -2.90
N ASP A 95 37.37 22.94 -2.75
CA ASP A 95 38.22 23.79 -3.56
C ASP A 95 39.07 22.96 -4.54
N ARG A 96 39.85 23.64 -5.39
CA ARG A 96 40.72 22.95 -6.35
C ARG A 96 41.76 22.06 -5.68
N ARG A 97 42.29 22.50 -4.53
CA ARG A 97 43.25 21.74 -3.72
C ARG A 97 42.63 20.40 -3.31
N LEU A 98 41.42 20.39 -2.76
CA LEU A 98 40.71 19.19 -2.35
C LEU A 98 40.37 18.28 -3.53
N ALA A 99 40.02 18.88 -4.68
CA ALA A 99 39.72 18.14 -5.91
C ALA A 99 40.95 17.39 -6.46
N ASP A 100 42.15 17.96 -6.29
CA ASP A 100 43.41 17.42 -6.79
C ASP A 100 44.09 16.44 -5.79
N MET A 101 43.58 16.30 -4.56
CA MET A 101 44.10 15.32 -3.59
C MET A 101 43.77 13.88 -4.01
N THR A 102 44.77 13.01 -3.97
CA THR A 102 44.56 11.55 -4.03
C THR A 102 43.77 11.06 -2.81
N ALA A 103 43.15 9.88 -2.90
CA ALA A 103 42.45 9.29 -1.75
C ALA A 103 43.35 9.15 -0.52
N GLU A 104 44.59 8.70 -0.72
CA GLU A 104 45.57 8.52 0.37
C GLU A 104 45.93 9.84 1.05
N GLN A 105 46.22 10.88 0.25
CA GLN A 105 46.48 12.24 0.77
C GLN A 105 45.29 12.76 1.56
N PHE A 106 44.07 12.59 1.05
CA PHE A 106 42.86 13.03 1.75
C PHE A 106 42.65 12.26 3.06
N MET A 107 42.86 10.94 3.07
CA MET A 107 42.75 10.13 4.29
C MET A 107 43.79 10.53 5.35
N ARG A 108 45.04 10.78 4.93
CA ARG A 108 46.11 11.18 5.83
C ARG A 108 45.93 12.61 6.34
N GLU A 109 45.92 13.57 5.42
CA GLU A 109 46.07 14.99 5.75
C GLU A 109 44.76 15.62 6.23
N VAL A 110 43.60 15.07 5.85
CA VAL A 110 42.30 15.60 6.28
C VAL A 110 41.68 14.70 7.34
N LEU A 111 41.38 13.44 6.99
CA LEU A 111 40.60 12.58 7.89
C LEU A 111 41.37 12.25 9.18
N ARG A 112 42.62 11.80 9.08
CA ARG A 112 43.43 11.44 10.24
C ARG A 112 43.95 12.68 10.97
N ASP A 113 44.75 13.49 10.29
CA ASP A 113 45.57 14.51 10.95
C ASP A 113 44.77 15.73 11.41
N ARG A 114 43.63 16.03 10.77
CA ARG A 114 42.79 17.21 11.09
C ARG A 114 41.50 16.84 11.79
N LEU A 115 40.82 15.79 11.33
CA LEU A 115 39.49 15.40 11.82
C LEU A 115 39.51 14.30 12.89
N GLY A 116 40.63 13.57 13.04
CA GLY A 116 40.78 12.52 14.04
C GLY A 116 40.01 11.24 13.71
N VAL A 117 39.73 10.96 12.44
CA VAL A 117 38.97 9.78 12.02
C VAL A 117 39.77 8.52 12.35
N ALA A 118 39.23 7.71 13.25
CA ALA A 118 39.77 6.41 13.66
C ALA A 118 39.10 5.25 12.92
N VAL A 119 37.82 5.42 12.60
CA VAL A 119 37.03 4.43 11.85
C VAL A 119 36.33 5.15 10.70
N LEU A 120 36.50 4.68 9.48
CA LEU A 120 35.86 5.22 8.29
C LEU A 120 34.86 4.21 7.74
N VAL A 121 33.58 4.59 7.71
CA VAL A 121 32.50 3.79 7.10
C VAL A 121 32.20 4.33 5.71
N VAL A 122 32.46 3.52 4.69
CA VAL A 122 32.27 3.86 3.27
C VAL A 122 31.00 3.20 2.74
N GLY A 123 30.16 3.97 2.05
CA GLY A 123 28.97 3.44 1.36
C GLY A 123 29.35 2.50 0.21
N TYR A 124 28.45 1.59 -0.18
CA TYR A 124 28.78 0.52 -1.13
C TYR A 124 29.22 1.03 -2.52
N ASP A 125 28.74 2.21 -2.93
CA ASP A 125 28.95 2.89 -4.22
C ASP A 125 29.75 4.21 -4.10
N HIS A 126 30.20 4.57 -2.90
CA HIS A 126 30.88 5.85 -2.67
C HIS A 126 32.38 5.77 -2.98
N ARG A 127 32.89 6.77 -3.72
CA ARG A 127 34.32 6.94 -4.04
C ARG A 127 34.74 8.39 -3.85
N PHE A 128 35.93 8.60 -3.28
CA PHE A 128 36.59 9.89 -3.10
C PHE A 128 38.08 9.80 -3.46
N GLY A 129 38.70 10.95 -3.75
CA GLY A 129 40.04 11.06 -4.35
C GLY A 129 40.01 11.52 -5.80
N HIS A 130 41.08 12.17 -6.26
CA HIS A 130 41.24 12.64 -7.62
C HIS A 130 41.07 11.48 -8.62
N GLY A 131 40.18 11.66 -9.60
CA GLY A 131 39.88 10.64 -10.62
C GLY A 131 39.00 9.46 -10.17
N ARG A 132 38.72 9.31 -8.86
CA ARG A 132 37.81 8.30 -8.27
C ARG A 132 38.04 6.86 -8.78
N ARG A 133 39.31 6.45 -8.90
CA ARG A 133 39.69 5.14 -9.46
C ARG A 133 39.88 4.05 -8.40
N GLU A 134 39.97 4.44 -7.14
CA GLU A 134 40.27 3.59 -6.00
C GLU A 134 39.13 2.62 -5.70
N SER A 135 39.50 1.35 -5.46
CA SER A 135 38.64 0.27 -4.97
C SER A 135 38.47 0.32 -3.44
N TYR A 136 37.56 -0.51 -2.91
CA TYR A 136 37.39 -0.60 -1.47
C TYR A 136 38.64 -1.17 -0.79
N GLU A 137 39.30 -2.12 -1.46
CA GLU A 137 40.54 -2.76 -1.04
C GLU A 137 41.68 -1.73 -0.93
N ASP A 138 41.73 -0.76 -1.85
CA ASP A 138 42.70 0.35 -1.78
C ASP A 138 42.48 1.21 -0.54
N TYR A 139 41.22 1.58 -0.24
CA TYR A 139 40.91 2.32 1.00
C TYR A 139 41.31 1.54 2.25
N GLN A 140 41.10 0.22 2.27
CA GLN A 140 41.56 -0.62 3.38
C GLN A 140 43.08 -0.64 3.52
N ALA A 141 43.81 -0.71 2.41
CA ALA A 141 45.28 -0.68 2.42
C ALA A 141 45.81 0.64 2.98
N TYR A 142 45.30 1.78 2.51
CA TYR A 142 45.64 3.11 3.05
C TYR A 142 45.26 3.21 4.53
N GLY A 143 44.07 2.72 4.89
CA GLY A 143 43.59 2.70 6.27
C GLY A 143 44.54 1.97 7.23
N ARG A 144 45.05 0.79 6.84
CA ARG A 144 46.03 0.03 7.65
C ARG A 144 47.31 0.82 7.90
N GLN A 145 47.83 1.50 6.87
CA GLN A 145 49.05 2.31 6.99
C GLN A 145 48.83 3.55 7.88
N LEU A 146 47.63 4.14 7.82
CA LEU A 146 47.29 5.38 8.51
C LEU A 146 46.73 5.18 9.93
N GLY A 147 46.41 3.94 10.31
CA GLY A 147 45.72 3.63 11.57
C GLY A 147 44.23 3.98 11.55
N ILE A 148 43.60 3.95 10.37
CA ILE A 148 42.16 4.13 10.16
C ILE A 148 41.52 2.78 9.85
N LYS A 149 40.58 2.33 10.68
CA LYS A 149 39.78 1.12 10.40
C LYS A 149 38.73 1.44 9.33
N VAL A 150 38.85 0.86 8.15
CA VAL A 150 37.89 1.08 7.05
C VAL A 150 36.87 -0.05 6.99
N LEU A 151 35.58 0.32 7.04
CA LEU A 151 34.44 -0.58 7.01
C LEU A 151 33.53 -0.25 5.83
N ARG A 152 32.94 -1.28 5.21
CA ARG A 152 31.91 -1.12 4.18
C ARG A 152 30.52 -1.20 4.80
N ALA A 153 29.64 -0.28 4.45
CA ALA A 153 28.21 -0.42 4.75
C ALA A 153 27.54 -1.24 3.65
N GLU A 154 26.69 -2.19 4.05
CA GLU A 154 25.78 -2.88 3.13
C GLU A 154 24.72 -1.89 2.61
N GLY A 155 24.22 -2.12 1.39
CA GLY A 155 23.07 -1.36 0.89
C GLY A 155 21.78 -1.76 1.62
N LEU A 156 20.78 -0.87 1.63
CA LEU A 156 19.45 -1.19 2.16
C LEU A 156 18.86 -2.38 1.38
N ALA A 157 18.65 -3.54 2.03
CA ALA A 157 18.07 -4.73 1.42
C ALA A 157 16.54 -4.62 1.30
N GLY A 158 15.95 -5.09 0.19
CA GLY A 158 14.49 -5.37 0.11
C GLY A 158 13.62 -4.49 -0.80
N GLY A 159 14.10 -4.12 -1.98
CA GLY A 159 13.28 -3.52 -3.05
C GLY A 159 14.22 -2.99 -4.12
N ARG A 160 13.96 -3.29 -5.40
CA ARG A 160 14.83 -2.96 -6.55
C ARG A 160 15.50 -1.59 -6.35
N HIS A 161 16.83 -1.50 -6.60
CA HIS A 161 17.62 -0.25 -6.57
C HIS A 161 16.77 0.99 -6.82
N GLU A 162 16.59 2.00 -5.94
CA GLU A 162 16.04 3.28 -6.44
C GLU A 162 16.00 4.55 -5.57
N VAL A 163 16.47 4.61 -4.32
CA VAL A 163 16.53 5.91 -3.60
C VAL A 163 17.92 6.54 -3.70
N SER A 164 18.09 7.46 -4.64
CA SER A 164 19.30 8.26 -4.85
C SER A 164 18.94 9.73 -5.04
N ALA A 165 19.92 10.63 -4.92
CA ALA A 165 19.70 12.03 -5.27
C ALA A 165 19.18 12.18 -6.72
N SER A 166 19.67 11.35 -7.65
CA SER A 166 19.25 11.38 -9.06
C SER A 166 17.78 10.99 -9.27
N SER A 167 17.30 9.93 -8.60
CA SER A 167 15.89 9.52 -8.72
C SER A 167 14.95 10.52 -8.05
N ILE A 168 15.35 11.12 -6.94
CA ILE A 168 14.58 12.20 -6.28
C ILE A 168 14.52 13.45 -7.18
N ARG A 169 15.63 13.84 -7.81
CA ARG A 169 15.63 14.97 -8.77
C ARG A 169 14.72 14.68 -9.96
N ARG A 170 14.70 13.46 -10.49
CA ARG A 170 13.76 13.05 -11.55
C ARG A 170 12.32 13.20 -11.09
N ALA A 171 11.97 12.67 -9.93
CA ALA A 171 10.63 12.81 -9.36
C ALA A 171 10.20 14.28 -9.21
N LEU A 172 11.10 15.17 -8.76
CA LEU A 172 10.82 16.61 -8.68
C LEU A 172 10.67 17.26 -10.06
N ALA A 173 11.50 16.88 -11.04
CA ALA A 173 11.41 17.36 -12.41
C ALA A 173 10.10 16.95 -13.09
N ASP A 174 9.52 15.81 -12.70
CA ASP A 174 8.20 15.35 -13.15
C ASP A 174 7.06 15.97 -12.32
N GLY A 175 7.38 16.73 -11.27
CA GLY A 175 6.44 17.34 -10.32
C GLY A 175 5.86 16.37 -9.30
N ASN A 176 6.39 15.14 -9.21
CA ASN A 176 5.99 14.13 -8.23
C ASN A 176 6.70 14.35 -6.88
N VAL A 177 6.25 15.39 -6.17
CA VAL A 177 6.77 15.76 -4.83
C VAL A 177 6.51 14.69 -3.78
N ARG A 178 5.47 13.85 -3.94
CA ARG A 178 5.18 12.73 -3.03
C ARG A 178 6.25 11.63 -3.14
N LEU A 179 6.61 11.23 -4.35
CA LEU A 179 7.68 10.25 -4.58
C LEU A 179 9.03 10.78 -4.09
N ALA A 180 9.33 12.06 -4.36
CA ALA A 180 10.52 12.71 -3.82
C ALA A 180 10.56 12.65 -2.29
N SER A 181 9.44 12.98 -1.63
CA SER A 181 9.30 12.96 -0.18
C SER A 181 9.44 11.55 0.41
N ALA A 182 8.90 10.53 -0.27
CA ALA A 182 9.06 9.13 0.11
C ALA A 182 10.54 8.67 0.06
N GLY A 183 11.29 9.11 -0.96
CA GLY A 183 12.73 8.88 -1.05
C GLY A 183 13.53 9.64 0.03
N LEU A 184 13.10 10.85 0.38
CA LEU A 184 13.74 11.67 1.41
C LEU A 184 13.44 11.20 2.83
N GLY A 185 12.27 10.58 3.06
CA GLY A 185 11.76 10.24 4.39
C GLY A 185 11.15 11.44 5.13
N ARG A 186 10.86 12.54 4.41
CA ARG A 186 10.22 13.77 4.89
C ARG A 186 9.61 14.50 3.69
N ASP A 187 8.72 15.45 3.94
CA ASP A 187 8.22 16.34 2.88
C ASP A 187 9.37 17.15 2.26
N TYR A 188 9.40 17.23 0.92
CA TYR A 188 10.36 18.07 0.22
C TYR A 188 10.11 19.54 0.58
N ASP A 189 11.18 20.26 0.88
CA ASP A 189 11.10 21.62 1.38
C ASP A 189 12.00 22.59 0.62
N ILE A 190 11.56 23.84 0.50
CA ILE A 190 12.37 24.96 0.00
C ILE A 190 12.38 26.08 1.04
N THR A 191 13.53 26.69 1.25
CA THR A 191 13.65 27.90 2.06
C THR A 191 13.96 29.11 1.18
N GLY A 192 13.20 30.20 1.33
CA GLY A 192 13.44 31.43 0.59
C GLY A 192 12.99 32.68 1.33
N THR A 193 13.38 33.84 0.81
CA THR A 193 13.01 35.16 1.39
C THR A 193 11.77 35.69 0.70
N VAL A 194 10.82 36.21 1.46
CA VAL A 194 9.64 36.87 0.90
C VAL A 194 10.02 38.23 0.32
N VAL A 195 9.72 38.43 -0.96
CA VAL A 195 10.04 39.65 -1.71
C VAL A 195 8.78 40.25 -2.33
N ASP A 196 8.88 41.51 -2.76
CA ASP A 196 7.82 42.17 -3.52
C ASP A 196 7.61 41.52 -4.88
N GLY A 197 6.37 41.58 -5.36
CA GLY A 197 5.99 41.11 -6.69
C GLY A 197 4.91 42.01 -7.29
N TYR A 198 4.27 41.56 -8.37
CA TYR A 198 3.36 42.41 -9.16
C TYR A 198 2.01 42.74 -8.49
N HIS A 199 1.74 42.22 -7.28
CA HIS A 199 0.50 42.40 -6.50
C HIS A 199 -0.83 42.08 -7.23
N ILE A 200 -0.79 41.38 -8.37
CA ILE A 200 -1.97 41.08 -9.20
C ILE A 200 -2.98 40.19 -8.45
N GLY A 201 -2.54 39.22 -7.66
CA GLY A 201 -3.45 38.37 -6.88
C GLY A 201 -4.28 39.13 -5.85
N ARG A 202 -3.75 40.24 -5.31
CA ARG A 202 -4.43 41.05 -4.28
C ARG A 202 -5.72 41.68 -4.80
N THR A 203 -5.77 42.09 -6.06
CA THR A 203 -6.98 42.67 -6.67
C THR A 203 -8.08 41.63 -6.90
N MET A 204 -7.73 40.34 -6.89
CA MET A 204 -8.65 39.20 -7.05
C MET A 204 -8.96 38.49 -5.71
N GLY A 205 -8.52 39.03 -4.56
CA GLY A 205 -8.75 38.44 -3.25
C GLY A 205 -7.78 37.31 -2.86
N PHE A 206 -6.67 37.15 -3.59
CA PHE A 206 -5.61 36.17 -3.33
C PHE A 206 -4.26 36.86 -3.13
N PRO A 207 -3.98 37.46 -1.96
CA PRO A 207 -2.67 38.02 -1.69
C PRO A 207 -1.60 36.92 -1.80
N THR A 208 -0.58 37.14 -2.62
CA THR A 208 0.53 36.19 -2.82
C THR A 208 1.84 36.77 -2.31
N ALA A 209 2.57 35.95 -1.55
CA ALA A 209 3.96 36.19 -1.19
C ALA A 209 4.86 35.61 -2.30
N ASN A 210 5.74 36.43 -2.86
CA ASN A 210 6.75 35.95 -3.80
C ASN A 210 7.95 35.45 -3.00
N ILE A 211 8.40 34.23 -3.27
CA ILE A 211 9.50 33.60 -2.54
C ILE A 211 10.74 33.59 -3.42
N ALA A 212 11.73 34.40 -3.05
CA ALA A 212 13.06 34.36 -3.66
C ALA A 212 13.82 33.14 -3.13
N VAL A 213 13.88 32.10 -3.96
CA VAL A 213 14.59 30.85 -3.65
C VAL A 213 16.06 30.97 -4.09
N PRO A 214 17.04 30.51 -3.28
CA PRO A 214 18.45 30.54 -3.65
C PRO A 214 18.73 29.84 -4.99
N ALA A 215 19.60 30.44 -5.81
CA ALA A 215 20.03 29.85 -7.07
C ALA A 215 20.64 28.44 -6.86
N GLY A 216 20.32 27.51 -7.77
CA GLY A 216 20.76 26.12 -7.69
C GLY A 216 19.93 25.24 -6.74
N LYS A 217 18.98 25.76 -5.97
CA LYS A 217 18.00 24.91 -5.28
C LYS A 217 17.07 24.27 -6.30
N MET A 218 16.89 22.95 -6.23
CA MET A 218 15.96 22.22 -7.09
C MET A 218 14.52 22.66 -6.80
N LEU A 219 13.83 23.18 -7.80
CA LEU A 219 12.40 23.41 -7.73
C LEU A 219 11.66 22.23 -8.38
N PRO A 220 10.49 21.82 -7.87
CA PRO A 220 9.59 20.95 -8.60
C PRO A 220 9.17 21.55 -9.95
N ALA A 221 8.64 20.72 -10.85
CA ALA A 221 8.07 21.17 -12.13
C ALA A 221 7.08 22.34 -11.97
N GLY A 222 6.90 23.15 -13.01
CA GLY A 222 5.89 24.22 -13.00
C GLY A 222 4.48 23.69 -12.69
N GLY A 223 3.75 24.40 -11.81
CA GLY A 223 2.39 24.02 -11.45
C GLY A 223 1.93 24.53 -10.08
N VAL A 224 0.74 24.10 -9.70
CA VAL A 224 0.10 24.44 -8.42
C VAL A 224 0.26 23.30 -7.43
N TYR A 225 0.62 23.63 -6.21
CA TYR A 225 0.96 22.70 -5.14
C TYR A 225 0.18 23.01 -3.86
N ALA A 226 -0.25 21.94 -3.19
CA ALA A 226 -0.60 21.96 -1.77
C ALA A 226 0.70 22.04 -0.96
N VAL A 227 0.83 23.06 -0.12
CA VAL A 227 2.01 23.24 0.73
C VAL A 227 1.61 23.65 2.15
N THR A 228 2.55 23.50 3.08
CA THR A 228 2.46 24.07 4.42
C THR A 228 3.67 24.94 4.70
N THR A 229 3.52 25.96 5.54
CA THR A 229 4.61 26.85 5.96
C THR A 229 4.43 27.25 7.42
N ASP A 230 5.52 27.49 8.13
CA ASP A 230 5.48 28.14 9.44
C ASP A 230 5.66 29.65 9.29
N VAL A 231 4.81 30.43 9.97
CA VAL A 231 4.95 31.88 10.11
C VAL A 231 4.83 32.23 11.59
N GLY A 232 5.91 32.71 12.19
CA GLY A 232 5.92 33.12 13.59
C GLY A 232 5.67 31.98 14.59
N GLY A 233 6.08 30.75 14.27
CA GLY A 233 5.87 29.57 15.12
C GLY A 233 4.47 28.94 14.99
N LYS A 234 3.67 29.42 14.03
CA LYS A 234 2.36 28.84 13.71
C LYS A 234 2.39 28.27 12.30
N ALA A 235 1.93 27.03 12.17
CA ALA A 235 1.76 26.38 10.88
C ALA A 235 0.53 26.90 10.14
N TYR A 236 0.68 27.16 8.85
CA TYR A 236 -0.34 27.58 7.92
C TYR A 236 -0.37 26.67 6.70
N ASP A 237 -1.59 26.45 6.19
CA ASP A 237 -1.81 25.88 4.88
C ASP A 237 -1.65 26.95 3.81
N ALA A 238 -1.15 26.55 2.66
CA ALA A 238 -1.02 27.44 1.53
C ALA A 238 -1.16 26.71 0.20
N MET A 239 -1.50 27.51 -0.80
CA MET A 239 -1.37 27.14 -2.20
C MET A 239 -0.12 27.82 -2.76
N LEU A 240 0.73 27.06 -3.44
CA LEU A 240 1.93 27.58 -4.07
C LEU A 240 1.91 27.31 -5.57
N ASN A 241 2.20 28.34 -6.36
CA ASN A 241 2.39 28.25 -7.80
C ASN A 241 3.87 28.42 -8.13
N ILE A 242 4.43 27.47 -8.89
CA ILE A 242 5.76 27.59 -9.51
C ILE A 242 5.53 27.93 -10.98
N GLY A 243 5.88 29.17 -11.34
CA GLY A 243 5.73 29.71 -12.67
C GLY A 243 7.00 29.67 -13.51
N SER A 244 6.86 29.37 -14.79
CA SER A 244 7.93 29.51 -15.79
C SER A 244 7.59 30.61 -16.80
N ARG A 245 8.47 31.61 -16.98
CA ARG A 245 8.36 32.61 -18.06
C ARG A 245 9.37 32.30 -19.16
N PRO A 246 9.01 31.50 -20.20
CA PRO A 246 9.80 31.45 -21.41
C PRO A 246 9.47 32.70 -22.24
N THR A 247 10.28 33.75 -22.08
CA THR A 247 10.24 34.92 -22.97
C THR A 247 11.52 34.92 -23.80
N PHE A 248 11.38 35.05 -25.12
CA PHE A 248 12.43 35.01 -26.15
C PHE A 248 13.84 35.39 -25.64
N GLY A 249 14.74 34.39 -25.59
CA GLY A 249 16.18 34.62 -25.50
C GLY A 249 16.79 34.87 -24.11
N GLN A 250 16.00 35.03 -23.03
CA GLN A 250 16.52 35.12 -21.67
C GLN A 250 15.83 34.11 -20.74
N GLN A 251 16.62 33.28 -20.05
CA GLN A 251 16.13 32.40 -18.98
C GLN A 251 15.75 33.27 -17.77
N THR A 252 14.50 33.76 -17.72
CA THR A 252 13.96 34.37 -16.51
C THR A 252 13.92 33.31 -15.39
N PRO A 253 14.36 33.63 -14.15
CA PRO A 253 14.21 32.72 -13.03
C PRO A 253 12.75 32.31 -12.82
N ALA A 254 12.52 31.06 -12.41
CA ALA A 254 11.18 30.59 -12.06
C ALA A 254 10.58 31.47 -10.93
N THR A 255 9.30 31.82 -11.06
CA THR A 255 8.59 32.57 -10.01
C THR A 255 7.94 31.59 -9.04
N VAL A 256 8.07 31.85 -7.75
CA VAL A 256 7.44 31.03 -6.70
C VAL A 256 6.48 31.92 -5.93
N GLU A 257 5.19 31.71 -6.12
CA GLU A 257 4.13 32.54 -5.55
C GLU A 257 3.28 31.72 -4.59
N MET A 258 3.13 32.19 -3.35
CA MET A 258 2.41 31.46 -2.31
C MET A 258 1.24 32.28 -1.77
N ASN A 259 0.04 31.72 -1.79
CA ASN A 259 -1.13 32.23 -1.10
C ASN A 259 -1.32 31.46 0.21
N ILE A 260 -1.10 32.13 1.34
CA ILE A 260 -1.25 31.55 2.68
C ILE A 260 -2.71 31.68 3.11
N PHE A 261 -3.34 30.58 3.50
CA PHE A 261 -4.76 30.56 3.85
C PHE A 261 -4.99 31.16 5.23
N GLY A 262 -5.98 32.05 5.33
CA GLY A 262 -6.35 32.69 6.60
C GLY A 262 -5.25 33.56 7.22
N PHE A 263 -4.33 34.09 6.41
CA PHE A 263 -3.25 34.97 6.86
C PHE A 263 -3.36 36.37 6.24
N ASP A 264 -3.25 37.39 7.08
CA ASP A 264 -3.41 38.82 6.75
C ASP A 264 -2.26 39.69 7.25
N GLY A 265 -1.20 39.10 7.83
CA GLY A 265 -0.04 39.81 8.35
C GLY A 265 1.01 40.20 7.29
N ASN A 266 2.03 40.95 7.72
CA ASN A 266 3.18 41.32 6.89
C ASN A 266 4.36 40.36 7.13
N ILE A 267 4.83 39.73 6.05
CA ILE A 267 5.94 38.77 6.04
C ILE A 267 7.09 39.18 5.10
N TYR A 268 7.08 40.39 4.55
CA TYR A 268 8.13 40.88 3.65
C TYR A 268 9.51 40.86 4.32
N GLY A 269 10.52 40.40 3.59
CA GLY A 269 11.89 40.23 4.08
C GLY A 269 12.10 39.04 5.01
N GLN A 270 11.03 38.34 5.44
CA GLN A 270 11.17 37.15 6.28
C GLN A 270 11.61 35.94 5.45
N ARG A 271 12.38 35.05 6.08
CA ARG A 271 12.81 33.78 5.48
C ARG A 271 11.83 32.69 5.90
N LEU A 272 11.11 32.12 4.93
CA LEU A 272 10.11 31.07 5.16
C LEU A 272 10.58 29.74 4.60
N THR A 273 10.17 28.65 5.27
CA THR A 273 10.35 27.28 4.77
C THR A 273 9.00 26.75 4.33
N VAL A 274 8.92 26.30 3.08
CA VAL A 274 7.71 25.79 2.47
C VAL A 274 7.85 24.29 2.24
N HIS A 275 6.94 23.50 2.79
CA HIS A 275 6.90 22.05 2.72
C HIS A 275 5.86 21.60 1.69
N PHE A 276 6.30 20.88 0.67
CA PHE A 276 5.45 20.39 -0.41
C PHE A 276 4.71 19.11 0.00
N VAL A 277 3.38 19.12 -0.15
CA VAL A 277 2.52 17.97 0.17
C VAL A 277 2.11 17.24 -1.11
N GLU A 278 1.57 17.96 -2.10
CA GLU A 278 1.04 17.38 -3.34
C GLU A 278 1.04 18.39 -4.49
N ARG A 279 1.25 17.91 -5.72
CA ARG A 279 1.00 18.70 -6.94
C ARG A 279 -0.46 18.56 -7.33
N MET A 280 -1.18 19.68 -7.40
CA MET A 280 -2.60 19.71 -7.74
C MET A 280 -2.83 19.70 -9.25
N ARG A 281 -2.02 20.45 -10.00
CA ARG A 281 -2.10 20.54 -11.46
C ARG A 281 -0.86 21.18 -12.07
N ALA A 282 -0.67 20.98 -13.37
CA ALA A 282 0.26 21.75 -14.17
C ALA A 282 -0.20 23.21 -14.33
N GLU A 283 0.74 24.07 -14.78
CA GLU A 283 0.41 25.43 -15.20
C GLU A 283 -0.55 25.39 -16.41
N ARG A 284 -1.45 26.37 -16.47
CA ARG A 284 -2.35 26.56 -17.61
C ARG A 284 -2.59 28.05 -17.82
N LYS A 285 -2.82 28.43 -19.08
CA LYS A 285 -3.24 29.78 -19.43
C LYS A 285 -4.75 29.94 -19.19
N PHE A 286 -5.17 31.17 -18.95
CA PHE A 286 -6.57 31.53 -18.74
C PHE A 286 -6.93 32.67 -19.65
N ASP A 287 -8.11 32.59 -20.25
CA ASP A 287 -8.57 33.57 -21.24
C ASP A 287 -9.13 34.85 -20.60
N SER A 288 -9.36 34.84 -19.28
CA SER A 288 -9.82 36.02 -18.54
C SER A 288 -9.38 35.98 -17.06
N PRO A 289 -9.30 37.15 -16.40
CA PRO A 289 -9.10 37.23 -14.94
C PRO A 289 -10.18 36.49 -14.14
N GLY A 290 -11.42 36.47 -14.62
CA GLY A 290 -12.53 35.75 -13.96
C GLY A 290 -12.30 34.23 -13.95
N ALA A 291 -11.93 33.66 -15.10
CA ALA A 291 -11.63 32.22 -15.20
C ALA A 291 -10.42 31.82 -14.34
N LEU A 292 -9.44 32.71 -14.19
CA LEU A 292 -8.32 32.52 -13.26
C LEU A 292 -8.81 32.52 -11.80
N ALA A 293 -9.61 33.51 -11.40
CA ALA A 293 -10.13 33.62 -10.04
C ALA A 293 -10.97 32.39 -9.63
N GLU A 294 -11.86 31.91 -10.50
CA GLU A 294 -12.65 30.69 -10.28
C GLU A 294 -11.77 29.46 -10.05
N GLN A 295 -10.72 29.29 -10.87
CA GLN A 295 -9.80 28.18 -10.70
C GLN A 295 -8.97 28.29 -9.43
N LEU A 296 -8.53 29.50 -9.03
CA LEU A 296 -7.81 29.70 -7.78
C LEU A 296 -8.71 29.37 -6.58
N GLN A 297 -10.00 29.67 -6.62
CA GLN A 297 -10.95 29.26 -5.58
C GLN A 297 -11.11 27.74 -5.53
N LYS A 298 -11.20 27.09 -6.69
CA LYS A 298 -11.24 25.63 -6.78
C LYS A 298 -9.97 25.00 -6.23
N ASP A 299 -8.80 25.50 -6.62
CA ASP A 299 -7.50 25.00 -6.17
C ASP A 299 -7.36 25.17 -4.65
N LYS A 300 -7.72 26.34 -4.12
CA LYS A 300 -7.76 26.59 -2.67
C LYS A 300 -8.66 25.58 -1.95
N ARG A 301 -9.87 25.34 -2.47
CA ARG A 301 -10.81 24.38 -1.89
C ARG A 301 -10.29 22.95 -1.91
N ASP A 302 -9.71 22.54 -3.04
CA ASP A 302 -9.14 21.21 -3.21
C ASP A 302 -7.94 20.97 -2.27
N ILE A 303 -7.07 21.98 -2.11
CA ILE A 303 -5.90 21.95 -1.24
C ILE A 303 -6.30 21.94 0.24
N ALA A 304 -7.17 22.84 0.67
CA ALA A 304 -7.62 22.91 2.06
C ALA A 304 -8.32 21.61 2.47
N THR A 305 -9.12 21.02 1.58
CA THR A 305 -9.74 19.71 1.79
C THR A 305 -8.69 18.60 1.94
N LEU A 306 -7.69 18.55 1.05
CA LEU A 306 -6.61 17.57 1.12
C LEU A 306 -5.84 17.66 2.46
N LEU A 307 -5.42 18.87 2.84
CA LEU A 307 -4.65 19.11 4.07
C LEU A 307 -5.48 18.83 5.32
N TYR A 308 -6.79 19.11 5.30
CA TYR A 308 -7.71 18.71 6.35
C TYR A 308 -7.76 17.19 6.52
N VAL A 309 -7.89 16.43 5.43
CA VAL A 309 -7.91 14.96 5.46
C VAL A 309 -6.62 14.39 6.03
N GLU A 310 -5.46 14.90 5.63
CA GLU A 310 -4.17 14.41 6.11
C GLU A 310 -3.99 14.63 7.63
N ARG A 311 -4.48 15.76 8.18
CA ARG A 311 -4.42 16.04 9.63
C ARG A 311 -5.47 15.31 10.45
N ASN A 312 -6.62 15.00 9.86
CA ASN A 312 -7.77 14.41 10.55
C ASN A 312 -8.02 12.96 10.11
N ALA A 313 -6.96 12.24 9.72
CA ALA A 313 -7.06 10.89 9.16
C ALA A 313 -7.74 9.86 10.09
N ASP A 314 -7.79 10.15 11.40
CA ASP A 314 -8.40 9.32 12.45
C ASP A 314 -9.76 9.83 12.95
N ALA A 315 -10.25 10.96 12.43
CA ALA A 315 -11.52 11.54 12.87
C ALA A 315 -12.72 10.64 12.55
N ASP A 316 -13.86 10.89 13.21
CA ASP A 316 -15.14 10.28 12.83
C ASP A 316 -15.67 10.94 11.55
N PRO A 317 -15.83 10.20 10.42
CA PRO A 317 -16.40 10.73 9.19
C PRO A 317 -17.77 11.40 9.39
N ARG A 318 -18.59 10.92 10.34
CA ARG A 318 -19.90 11.50 10.63
C ARG A 318 -19.77 12.88 11.24
N GLU A 319 -18.87 13.05 12.21
CA GLU A 319 -18.57 14.36 12.81
C GLU A 319 -17.99 15.33 11.77
N VAL A 320 -17.10 14.83 10.90
CA VAL A 320 -16.54 15.62 9.80
C VAL A 320 -17.62 16.08 8.83
N ALA A 321 -18.58 15.21 8.48
CA ALA A 321 -19.69 15.59 7.60
C ALA A 321 -20.60 16.66 8.24
N LEU A 322 -20.76 16.65 9.56
CA LEU A 322 -21.52 17.68 10.30
C LEU A 322 -20.82 19.04 10.34
N HIS A 323 -19.54 19.13 9.96
CA HIS A 323 -18.84 20.40 9.82
C HIS A 323 -19.16 21.15 8.52
N ALA A 324 -20.09 20.65 7.71
CA ALA A 324 -20.55 21.31 6.50
C ALA A 324 -20.84 22.80 6.74
N GLY A 325 -20.14 23.67 6.02
CA GLY A 325 -20.29 25.13 6.12
C GLY A 325 -19.49 25.83 7.21
N LYS A 326 -18.75 25.12 8.09
CA LYS A 326 -17.88 25.75 9.11
C LYS A 326 -16.73 26.55 8.48
N ASP A 327 -16.15 26.00 7.43
CA ASP A 327 -15.13 26.64 6.61
C ASP A 327 -15.52 26.47 5.14
N LYS A 328 -15.72 27.60 4.46
CA LYS A 328 -16.14 27.63 3.04
C LYS A 328 -15.06 27.10 2.09
N ASP A 329 -13.81 27.10 2.54
CA ASP A 329 -12.67 26.62 1.77
C ASP A 329 -12.51 25.10 1.89
N ILE A 330 -13.26 24.39 2.74
CA ILE A 330 -13.13 22.94 2.92
C ILE A 330 -14.38 22.22 2.40
N ASP A 331 -14.17 21.23 1.53
CA ASP A 331 -15.19 20.28 1.15
C ASP A 331 -15.30 19.14 2.19
N TYR A 332 -16.10 19.39 3.22
CA TYR A 332 -16.28 18.43 4.31
C TYR A 332 -16.92 17.10 3.88
N ALA A 333 -17.75 17.10 2.82
CA ALA A 333 -18.34 15.87 2.29
C ALA A 333 -17.28 14.99 1.63
N ARG A 334 -16.42 15.60 0.81
CA ARG A 334 -15.26 14.90 0.23
C ARG A 334 -14.29 14.46 1.33
N ALA A 335 -14.02 15.32 2.32
CA ALA A 335 -13.14 14.97 3.43
C ALA A 335 -13.64 13.76 4.22
N ALA A 336 -14.93 13.73 4.57
CA ALA A 336 -15.56 12.59 5.25
C ALA A 336 -15.41 11.30 4.43
N THR A 337 -15.65 11.36 3.11
CA THR A 337 -15.49 10.22 2.20
C THR A 337 -14.05 9.68 2.20
N GLN A 338 -13.04 10.57 2.12
CA GLN A 338 -11.64 10.16 2.12
C GLN A 338 -11.22 9.56 3.47
N ILE A 339 -11.65 10.14 4.60
CA ILE A 339 -11.34 9.63 5.94
C ILE A 339 -11.99 8.27 6.16
N GLU A 340 -13.26 8.11 5.77
CA GLU A 340 -13.96 6.83 5.85
C GLU A 340 -13.28 5.75 5.01
N GLY A 341 -12.98 6.06 3.74
CA GLY A 341 -12.28 5.15 2.84
C GLY A 341 -10.92 4.71 3.39
N ARG A 342 -10.14 5.64 3.92
CA ARG A 342 -8.84 5.34 4.56
C ARG A 342 -9.01 4.41 5.77
N ARG A 343 -10.01 4.64 6.61
CA ARG A 343 -10.31 3.79 7.78
C ARG A 343 -10.70 2.37 7.37
N MET A 344 -11.56 2.22 6.37
CA MET A 344 -11.94 0.90 5.83
C MET A 344 -10.72 0.19 5.21
N ALA A 345 -9.87 0.94 4.49
CA ALA A 345 -8.69 0.39 3.83
C ALA A 345 -7.65 -0.18 4.81
N ARG A 346 -7.50 0.36 6.04
CA ARG A 346 -6.48 -0.11 7.01
C ARG A 346 -6.48 -1.62 7.25
N HIS A 347 -7.67 -2.22 7.29
CA HIS A 347 -7.81 -3.66 7.50
C HIS A 347 -8.04 -4.43 6.20
N LYS A 348 -8.83 -3.86 5.28
CA LYS A 348 -9.26 -4.55 4.06
C LYS A 348 -8.22 -4.46 2.93
N LEU A 349 -7.51 -3.33 2.85
CA LEU A 349 -6.57 -2.96 1.79
C LEU A 349 -5.28 -2.34 2.36
N PRO A 350 -4.46 -3.08 3.13
CA PRO A 350 -3.27 -2.55 3.79
C PRO A 350 -2.33 -1.76 2.86
N LEU A 351 -2.11 -2.23 1.62
CA LEU A 351 -1.30 -1.51 0.64
C LEU A 351 -1.88 -0.12 0.36
N HIS A 352 -3.17 -0.02 0.03
CA HIS A 352 -3.83 1.26 -0.26
C HIS A 352 -3.82 2.19 0.96
N ALA A 353 -3.96 1.65 2.17
CA ALA A 353 -3.92 2.44 3.40
C ALA A 353 -2.52 2.98 3.73
N SER A 354 -1.48 2.21 3.37
CA SER A 354 -0.08 2.59 3.58
C SER A 354 0.48 3.51 2.50
N THR A 355 -0.14 3.52 1.32
CA THR A 355 0.26 4.39 0.20
C THR A 355 -0.33 5.78 0.39
N ARG A 356 0.54 6.80 0.45
CA ARG A 356 0.12 8.21 0.57
C ARG A 356 -0.46 8.69 -0.77
N GLY A 357 -1.49 9.53 -0.72
CA GLY A 357 -2.11 10.14 -1.90
C GLY A 357 -3.18 9.28 -2.57
N ILE A 358 -3.52 8.11 -2.04
CA ILE A 358 -4.66 7.33 -2.55
C ILE A 358 -5.95 8.14 -2.40
N ILE A 359 -6.71 8.20 -3.49
CA ILE A 359 -8.07 8.72 -3.49
C ILE A 359 -9.03 7.54 -3.29
N TYR A 360 -9.84 7.61 -2.25
CA TYR A 360 -10.86 6.61 -1.97
C TYR A 360 -12.19 6.97 -2.64
N PRO A 361 -12.91 6.00 -3.22
CA PRO A 361 -14.23 6.23 -3.79
C PRO A 361 -15.27 6.34 -2.68
N ARG A 362 -16.52 6.52 -3.09
CA ARG A 362 -17.68 6.51 -2.17
C ARG A 362 -17.79 5.19 -1.41
N HIS A 363 -18.48 5.25 -0.26
CA HIS A 363 -18.65 4.14 0.68
C HIS A 363 -19.02 2.81 0.00
N LEU A 364 -20.00 2.82 -0.92
CA LEU A 364 -20.47 1.59 -1.55
C LEU A 364 -19.37 0.86 -2.33
N SER A 365 -18.54 1.58 -3.09
CA SER A 365 -17.43 0.99 -3.83
C SER A 365 -16.35 0.44 -2.90
N MET A 366 -16.10 1.11 -1.76
CA MET A 366 -15.21 0.61 -0.72
C MET A 366 -15.74 -0.66 -0.04
N GLU A 367 -17.05 -0.71 0.24
CA GLU A 367 -17.71 -1.87 0.84
C GLU A 367 -17.66 -3.08 -0.10
N GLN A 368 -17.91 -2.87 -1.40
CA GLN A 368 -18.04 -3.93 -2.40
C GLN A 368 -16.72 -4.42 -2.99
N CYS A 369 -15.65 -3.62 -2.96
CA CYS A 369 -14.37 -4.03 -3.51
C CYS A 369 -13.83 -5.31 -2.86
N SER A 370 -12.96 -6.04 -3.57
CA SER A 370 -12.26 -7.19 -3.00
C SER A 370 -11.36 -6.79 -1.83
N SER A 371 -11.14 -7.71 -0.89
CA SER A 371 -10.04 -7.56 0.07
C SER A 371 -8.70 -7.77 -0.64
N GLN A 372 -7.61 -7.22 -0.10
CA GLN A 372 -6.28 -7.43 -0.69
C GLN A 372 -5.92 -8.92 -0.77
N ARG A 373 -6.23 -9.70 0.27
CA ARG A 373 -5.99 -11.17 0.28
C ARG A 373 -6.74 -11.90 -0.84
N ALA A 374 -7.98 -11.49 -1.11
CA ALA A 374 -8.78 -12.07 -2.19
C ALA A 374 -8.20 -11.71 -3.57
N ALA A 375 -7.78 -10.46 -3.75
CA ALA A 375 -7.18 -9.99 -5.00
C ALA A 375 -5.81 -10.64 -5.27
N ASP A 376 -4.98 -10.75 -4.23
CA ASP A 376 -3.68 -11.45 -4.30
C ASP A 376 -3.86 -12.92 -4.68
N PHE A 377 -4.89 -13.60 -4.15
CA PHE A 377 -5.22 -14.97 -4.55
C PHE A 377 -5.58 -15.05 -6.04
N LYS A 378 -6.44 -14.17 -6.55
CA LYS A 378 -6.77 -14.14 -8.00
C LYS A 378 -5.55 -13.93 -8.87
N ALA A 379 -4.62 -13.07 -8.45
CA ALA A 379 -3.36 -12.86 -9.14
C ALA A 379 -2.50 -14.14 -9.26
N THR A 380 -2.65 -15.11 -8.33
CA THR A 380 -1.97 -16.42 -8.46
C THR A 380 -2.56 -17.29 -9.56
N LEU A 381 -3.81 -17.05 -9.95
CA LEU A 381 -4.52 -17.75 -11.02
C LEU A 381 -4.33 -17.06 -12.39
N ALA A 382 -3.71 -15.88 -12.41
CA ALA A 382 -3.55 -15.04 -13.57
C ALA A 382 -2.16 -15.20 -14.20
N GLY A 383 -2.09 -15.19 -15.53
CA GLY A 383 -0.85 -15.20 -16.31
C GLY A 383 -1.10 -14.98 -17.80
N GLY A 384 -0.08 -14.51 -18.51
CA GLY A 384 -0.13 -14.14 -19.92
C GLY A 384 0.62 -12.83 -20.18
N GLY A 385 0.55 -12.30 -21.39
CA GLY A 385 1.12 -10.99 -21.74
C GLY A 385 0.10 -9.84 -21.60
N THR A 386 -1.19 -10.13 -21.83
CA THR A 386 -2.27 -9.13 -21.85
C THR A 386 -3.47 -9.53 -21.00
N MET A 387 -4.03 -8.57 -20.26
CA MET A 387 -5.29 -8.75 -19.53
C MET A 387 -6.30 -7.63 -19.78
N ILE A 388 -7.59 -7.95 -19.64
CA ILE A 388 -8.69 -6.98 -19.64
C ILE A 388 -9.56 -7.25 -18.40
N ASP A 389 -9.74 -6.24 -17.53
CA ASP A 389 -10.78 -6.22 -16.50
C ASP A 389 -11.98 -5.43 -17.05
N LEU A 390 -13.09 -6.12 -17.29
CA LEU A 390 -14.28 -5.55 -17.93
C LEU A 390 -15.20 -4.76 -16.97
N THR A 391 -14.94 -4.83 -15.67
CA THR A 391 -15.86 -4.33 -14.63
C THR A 391 -15.21 -3.38 -13.64
N GLY A 392 -13.89 -3.35 -13.56
CA GLY A 392 -13.11 -2.32 -12.89
C GLY A 392 -13.42 -2.12 -11.40
N GLY A 393 -14.42 -1.28 -11.10
CA GLY A 393 -14.85 -0.94 -9.75
C GLY A 393 -13.85 -0.02 -9.05
N PHE A 394 -13.40 -0.39 -7.84
CA PHE A 394 -12.28 0.33 -7.22
C PHE A 394 -10.91 -0.10 -7.80
N GLY A 395 -10.87 -1.13 -8.65
CA GLY A 395 -9.64 -1.58 -9.31
C GLY A 395 -8.71 -2.47 -8.47
N VAL A 396 -9.15 -2.92 -7.29
CA VAL A 396 -8.30 -3.76 -6.40
C VAL A 396 -7.88 -5.07 -7.06
N ASP A 397 -8.82 -5.79 -7.70
CA ASP A 397 -8.52 -7.04 -8.40
C ASP A 397 -7.66 -6.77 -9.65
N CYS A 398 -8.02 -5.76 -10.45
CA CYS A 398 -7.24 -5.31 -11.61
C CYS A 398 -5.77 -5.03 -11.24
N LEU A 399 -5.53 -4.23 -10.19
CA LEU A 399 -4.19 -3.86 -9.73
C LEU A 399 -3.36 -5.06 -9.29
N ALA A 400 -3.97 -6.02 -8.57
CA ALA A 400 -3.26 -7.20 -8.12
C ALA A 400 -2.84 -8.09 -9.29
N MET A 401 -3.75 -8.29 -10.26
CA MET A 401 -3.49 -9.11 -11.44
C MET A 401 -2.55 -8.44 -12.44
N ALA A 402 -2.67 -7.13 -12.68
CA ALA A 402 -1.92 -6.37 -13.68
C ALA A 402 -0.39 -6.51 -13.52
N ARG A 403 0.10 -6.75 -12.31
CA ARG A 403 1.51 -7.01 -12.01
C ARG A 403 2.08 -8.26 -12.67
N ARG A 404 1.21 -9.15 -13.17
CA ARG A 404 1.56 -10.42 -13.83
C ARG A 404 1.55 -10.32 -15.36
N PHE A 405 1.24 -9.14 -15.91
CA PHE A 405 1.09 -8.91 -17.34
C PHE A 405 1.94 -7.74 -17.81
N ASP A 406 2.27 -7.73 -19.11
CA ASP A 406 2.99 -6.63 -19.74
C ASP A 406 2.06 -5.42 -19.95
N ARG A 407 0.78 -5.70 -20.26
CA ARG A 407 -0.25 -4.68 -20.44
C ARG A 407 -1.58 -5.13 -19.86
N ALA A 408 -2.24 -4.23 -19.14
CA ALA A 408 -3.57 -4.44 -18.59
C ALA A 408 -4.52 -3.34 -19.06
N THR A 409 -5.76 -3.71 -19.37
CA THR A 409 -6.83 -2.75 -19.64
C THR A 409 -7.87 -2.82 -18.54
N TYR A 410 -8.17 -1.68 -17.93
CA TYR A 410 -9.23 -1.48 -16.94
C TYR A 410 -10.41 -0.80 -17.63
N VAL A 411 -11.60 -1.41 -17.56
CA VAL A 411 -12.84 -0.89 -18.15
C VAL A 411 -13.85 -0.62 -17.05
N GLU A 412 -14.40 0.60 -17.03
CA GLU A 412 -15.39 1.02 -16.04
C GLU A 412 -16.32 2.09 -16.63
N ARG A 413 -17.61 2.00 -16.31
CA ARG A 413 -18.63 2.93 -16.80
C ARG A 413 -18.69 4.23 -16.00
N ASP A 414 -18.33 4.19 -14.72
CA ASP A 414 -18.31 5.38 -13.86
C ASP A 414 -17.02 6.18 -14.07
N GLU A 415 -17.15 7.40 -14.62
CA GLU A 415 -16.00 8.29 -14.87
C GLU A 415 -15.30 8.75 -13.58
N GLU A 416 -16.00 8.79 -12.43
CA GLU A 416 -15.37 9.07 -11.12
C GLU A 416 -14.39 7.94 -10.76
N LEU A 417 -14.79 6.67 -10.94
CA LEU A 417 -13.92 5.51 -10.71
C LEU A 417 -12.78 5.44 -11.73
N CYS A 418 -13.02 5.77 -13.00
CA CYS A 418 -11.94 5.91 -14.00
C CYS A 418 -10.91 6.96 -13.58
N ARG A 419 -11.37 8.14 -13.13
CA ARG A 419 -10.47 9.19 -12.63
C ARG A 419 -9.67 8.71 -11.42
N ILE A 420 -10.31 8.03 -10.47
CA ILE A 420 -9.66 7.44 -9.29
C ILE A 420 -8.61 6.42 -9.72
N MET A 421 -8.93 5.53 -10.68
CA MET A 421 -8.00 4.51 -11.16
C MET A 421 -6.78 5.12 -11.87
N ARG A 422 -6.97 6.13 -12.73
CA ARG A 422 -5.87 6.85 -13.39
C ARG A 422 -4.92 7.51 -12.38
N HIS A 423 -5.45 7.98 -11.26
CA HIS A 423 -4.67 8.57 -10.17
C HIS A 423 -3.97 7.52 -9.30
N ASN A 424 -4.71 6.49 -8.87
CA ASN A 424 -4.22 5.49 -7.91
C ASN A 424 -3.27 4.46 -8.52
N ALA A 425 -3.44 4.09 -9.80
CA ALA A 425 -2.69 2.99 -10.39
C ALA A 425 -1.16 3.21 -10.37
N PRO A 426 -0.61 4.36 -10.78
CA PRO A 426 0.83 4.62 -10.70
C PRO A 426 1.36 4.59 -9.25
N LEU A 427 0.54 5.01 -8.28
CA LEU A 427 0.90 4.99 -6.85
C LEU A 427 0.97 3.57 -6.27
N LEU A 428 0.33 2.60 -6.93
CA LEU A 428 0.20 1.21 -6.50
C LEU A 428 0.97 0.23 -7.40
N GLY A 429 1.81 0.74 -8.29
CA GLY A 429 2.64 -0.04 -9.23
C GLY A 429 1.85 -0.63 -10.39
N GLY A 430 0.83 0.08 -10.87
CA GLY A 430 -0.01 -0.26 -12.01
C GLY A 430 0.26 0.62 -13.23
N ASP A 431 1.52 0.95 -13.51
CA ASP A 431 1.92 1.82 -14.62
C ASP A 431 1.59 1.23 -16.01
N ASN A 432 1.34 -0.08 -16.06
CA ASN A 432 0.96 -0.82 -17.26
C ASN A 432 -0.57 -0.88 -17.49
N ILE A 433 -1.36 -0.15 -16.70
CA ILE A 433 -2.82 -0.16 -16.77
C ILE A 433 -3.34 0.99 -17.64
N GLU A 434 -4.03 0.65 -18.72
CA GLU A 434 -4.81 1.57 -19.53
C GLU A 434 -6.24 1.67 -19.00
N VAL A 435 -6.74 2.89 -18.74
CA VAL A 435 -8.08 3.12 -18.19
C VAL A 435 -9.05 3.59 -19.27
N ILE A 436 -10.05 2.75 -19.55
CA ILE A 436 -11.10 2.99 -20.54
C ILE A 436 -12.43 3.25 -19.83
N ASN A 437 -13.06 4.38 -20.13
CA ASN A 437 -14.43 4.65 -19.67
C ASN A 437 -15.43 4.12 -20.70
N ALA A 438 -15.99 2.95 -20.45
CA ALA A 438 -16.95 2.27 -21.33
C ALA A 438 -17.77 1.24 -20.55
N ASP A 439 -18.89 0.79 -21.13
CA ASP A 439 -19.58 -0.38 -20.60
C ASP A 439 -18.89 -1.68 -21.05
N ALA A 440 -19.04 -2.73 -20.23
CA ALA A 440 -18.37 -4.01 -20.43
C ALA A 440 -18.71 -4.67 -21.78
N ALA A 441 -19.99 -4.68 -22.17
CA ALA A 441 -20.46 -5.38 -23.37
C ALA A 441 -20.05 -4.66 -24.66
N GLY A 442 -20.19 -3.33 -24.68
CA GLY A 442 -19.75 -2.48 -25.78
C GLY A 442 -18.25 -2.55 -26.00
N TYR A 443 -17.45 -2.48 -24.92
CA TYR A 443 -16.00 -2.62 -25.04
C TYR A 443 -15.59 -4.02 -25.51
N LEU A 444 -16.15 -5.08 -24.92
CA LEU A 444 -15.83 -6.47 -25.30
C LEU A 444 -16.10 -6.75 -26.80
N SER A 445 -17.16 -6.15 -27.34
CA SER A 445 -17.53 -6.31 -28.76
C SER A 445 -16.49 -5.70 -29.71
N SER A 446 -15.84 -4.60 -29.31
CA SER A 446 -14.90 -3.85 -30.15
C SER A 446 -13.43 -4.14 -29.87
N CYS A 447 -13.09 -4.70 -28.70
CA CYS A 447 -11.71 -4.93 -28.31
C CYS A 447 -11.06 -6.10 -29.06
N GLY A 448 -9.72 -6.14 -29.04
CA GLY A 448 -8.93 -7.30 -29.45
C GLY A 448 -9.06 -8.48 -28.47
N GLY A 449 -8.36 -9.57 -28.75
CA GLY A 449 -8.26 -10.69 -27.81
C GLY A 449 -7.28 -10.39 -26.66
N ALA A 450 -7.41 -11.12 -25.55
CA ALA A 450 -6.51 -11.04 -24.40
C ALA A 450 -6.22 -12.43 -23.82
N ASP A 451 -5.08 -12.57 -23.14
CA ASP A 451 -4.73 -13.84 -22.48
C ASP A 451 -5.63 -14.12 -21.29
N LEU A 452 -5.99 -13.06 -20.55
CA LEU A 452 -6.97 -13.09 -19.47
C LEU A 452 -8.05 -12.02 -19.67
N ILE A 453 -9.32 -12.43 -19.61
CA ILE A 453 -10.44 -11.53 -19.40
C ILE A 453 -11.01 -11.78 -18.00
N TYR A 454 -11.05 -10.75 -17.18
CA TYR A 454 -11.64 -10.76 -15.85
C TYR A 454 -12.97 -10.00 -15.83
N ILE A 455 -13.95 -10.52 -15.09
CA ILE A 455 -15.26 -9.90 -14.93
C ILE A 455 -15.85 -10.17 -13.55
N ASP A 456 -16.31 -9.13 -12.87
CA ASP A 456 -17.00 -9.15 -11.56
C ASP A 456 -18.35 -8.43 -11.70
N PRO A 457 -19.37 -9.10 -12.27
CA PRO A 457 -20.65 -8.44 -12.51
C PRO A 457 -21.35 -8.08 -11.19
N ALA A 458 -22.09 -6.97 -11.21
CA ALA A 458 -22.85 -6.51 -10.08
C ALA A 458 -23.94 -7.52 -9.67
N ARG A 459 -24.11 -7.68 -8.36
CA ARG A 459 -24.94 -8.72 -7.71
C ARG A 459 -26.33 -8.22 -7.29
N ARG A 460 -26.78 -7.10 -7.86
CA ARG A 460 -28.10 -6.52 -7.62
C ARG A 460 -28.77 -6.30 -8.97
N ASP A 461 -30.04 -6.68 -9.07
CA ASP A 461 -30.85 -6.32 -10.22
C ASP A 461 -31.10 -4.79 -10.25
N THR A 462 -31.73 -4.30 -11.32
CA THR A 462 -32.08 -2.89 -11.49
C THR A 462 -32.97 -2.32 -10.36
N HIS A 463 -33.56 -3.18 -9.52
CA HIS A 463 -34.44 -2.83 -8.41
C HIS A 463 -33.76 -3.02 -7.03
N GLY A 464 -32.48 -3.40 -6.99
CA GLY A 464 -31.70 -3.55 -5.77
C GLY A 464 -31.89 -4.89 -5.03
N SER A 465 -32.62 -5.84 -5.62
CA SER A 465 -32.86 -7.17 -5.03
C SER A 465 -31.64 -8.07 -5.19
N ARG A 466 -31.53 -9.09 -4.33
CA ARG A 466 -30.44 -10.06 -4.37
C ARG A 466 -30.54 -10.92 -5.62
N VAL A 467 -29.44 -11.01 -6.37
CA VAL A 467 -29.30 -11.89 -7.53
C VAL A 467 -29.20 -13.36 -7.11
N ILE A 468 -30.04 -14.21 -7.72
CA ILE A 468 -30.14 -15.65 -7.43
C ILE A 468 -29.60 -16.49 -8.61
N GLY A 469 -29.55 -15.94 -9.82
CA GLY A 469 -29.01 -16.59 -11.03
C GLY A 469 -28.11 -15.68 -11.87
N LEU A 470 -27.35 -16.27 -12.81
CA LEU A 470 -26.38 -15.51 -13.62
C LEU A 470 -27.03 -14.49 -14.57
N SER A 471 -28.24 -14.78 -15.08
CA SER A 471 -28.98 -13.88 -15.95
C SER A 471 -29.44 -12.58 -15.28
N GLN A 472 -29.36 -12.51 -13.95
CA GLN A 472 -29.70 -11.31 -13.18
C GLN A 472 -28.45 -10.49 -12.82
N CYS A 473 -27.26 -10.96 -13.20
CA CYS A 473 -26.01 -10.22 -13.02
C CYS A 473 -25.93 -9.05 -14.00
N THR A 474 -25.21 -7.99 -13.65
CA THR A 474 -24.94 -6.89 -14.57
C THR A 474 -23.43 -6.68 -14.74
N PRO A 475 -22.86 -6.98 -15.92
CA PRO A 475 -23.55 -7.48 -17.11
C PRO A 475 -23.97 -8.96 -17.01
N ASP A 476 -24.86 -9.40 -17.91
CA ASP A 476 -25.38 -10.77 -17.97
C ASP A 476 -24.34 -11.72 -18.56
N LEU A 477 -23.85 -12.65 -17.75
CA LEU A 477 -22.84 -13.62 -18.16
C LEU A 477 -23.38 -14.74 -19.05
N THR A 478 -24.68 -15.02 -19.01
CA THR A 478 -25.31 -16.03 -19.87
C THR A 478 -25.34 -15.56 -21.33
N GLU A 479 -25.54 -14.26 -21.56
CA GLU A 479 -25.47 -13.65 -22.89
C GLU A 479 -24.03 -13.41 -23.34
N MET A 480 -23.14 -12.99 -22.43
CA MET A 480 -21.76 -12.64 -22.79
C MET A 480 -20.81 -13.83 -22.88
N GLY A 481 -21.14 -14.99 -22.32
CA GLY A 481 -20.24 -16.14 -22.16
C GLY A 481 -19.54 -16.57 -23.44
N GLY A 482 -20.27 -16.69 -24.55
CA GLY A 482 -19.70 -17.05 -25.85
C GLY A 482 -18.70 -16.03 -26.38
N LEU A 483 -19.04 -14.74 -26.29
CA LEU A 483 -18.15 -13.66 -26.73
C LEU A 483 -16.91 -13.57 -25.84
N LEU A 484 -17.06 -13.71 -24.51
CA LEU A 484 -15.94 -13.77 -23.56
C LEU A 484 -14.94 -14.86 -23.95
N LEU A 485 -15.40 -16.08 -24.23
CA LEU A 485 -14.53 -17.20 -24.63
C LEU A 485 -13.92 -17.02 -26.03
N SER A 486 -14.59 -16.31 -26.93
CA SER A 486 -14.05 -15.97 -28.26
C SER A 486 -12.96 -14.88 -28.23
N LYS A 487 -12.90 -14.08 -27.17
CA LYS A 487 -11.93 -12.99 -27.01
C LYS A 487 -10.82 -13.32 -26.02
N GLY A 488 -11.12 -14.11 -24.98
CA GLY A 488 -10.17 -14.51 -23.95
C GLY A 488 -9.63 -15.91 -24.16
N HIS A 489 -8.31 -16.11 -23.98
CA HIS A 489 -7.76 -17.46 -23.82
C HIS A 489 -8.19 -18.07 -22.48
N THR A 490 -8.14 -17.25 -21.43
CA THR A 490 -8.72 -17.53 -20.11
C THR A 490 -9.75 -16.47 -19.78
N VAL A 491 -10.91 -16.89 -19.26
CA VAL A 491 -11.91 -15.99 -18.70
C VAL A 491 -12.08 -16.33 -17.22
N MET A 492 -11.95 -15.33 -16.35
CA MET A 492 -12.16 -15.49 -14.91
C MET A 492 -13.34 -14.63 -14.49
N ALA A 493 -14.44 -15.27 -14.10
CA ALA A 493 -15.63 -14.60 -13.58
C ALA A 493 -15.65 -14.68 -12.04
N LYS A 494 -15.64 -13.52 -11.37
CA LYS A 494 -15.89 -13.41 -9.93
C LYS A 494 -17.38 -13.32 -9.67
N LEU A 495 -17.87 -14.20 -8.81
CA LEU A 495 -19.28 -14.47 -8.64
C LEU A 495 -19.69 -14.47 -7.17
N SER A 496 -20.98 -14.24 -6.94
CA SER A 496 -21.56 -14.24 -5.60
C SER A 496 -21.44 -15.60 -4.93
N PRO A 497 -21.04 -15.67 -3.64
CA PRO A 497 -21.06 -16.91 -2.88
C PRO A 497 -22.48 -17.43 -2.66
N MET A 498 -23.51 -16.63 -2.96
CA MET A 498 -24.91 -17.03 -2.87
C MET A 498 -25.38 -17.84 -4.09
N LEU A 499 -24.67 -17.78 -5.23
CA LEU A 499 -25.06 -18.52 -6.43
C LEU A 499 -24.94 -20.03 -6.24
N ASP A 500 -25.88 -20.78 -6.81
CA ASP A 500 -25.78 -22.24 -6.84
C ASP A 500 -24.73 -22.68 -7.86
N ILE A 501 -23.78 -23.52 -7.43
CA ILE A 501 -22.66 -23.94 -8.29
C ILE A 501 -23.16 -24.84 -9.43
N LYS A 502 -24.16 -25.70 -9.19
CA LYS A 502 -24.68 -26.60 -10.23
C LYS A 502 -25.44 -25.84 -11.30
N ALA A 503 -26.26 -24.87 -10.91
CA ALA A 503 -26.92 -23.96 -11.85
C ALA A 503 -25.89 -23.19 -12.69
N MET A 504 -24.88 -22.60 -12.04
CA MET A 504 -23.79 -21.90 -12.71
C MET A 504 -23.04 -22.79 -13.73
N MET A 505 -22.79 -24.05 -13.40
CA MET A 505 -22.15 -25.02 -14.32
C MET A 505 -23.03 -25.41 -15.51
N SER A 506 -24.35 -25.27 -15.40
CA SER A 506 -25.28 -25.48 -16.51
C SER A 506 -25.38 -24.24 -17.41
N ASP A 507 -25.29 -23.05 -16.82
CA ASP A 507 -25.47 -21.77 -17.51
C ASP A 507 -24.21 -21.32 -18.27
N LEU A 508 -23.01 -21.73 -17.82
CA LEU A 508 -21.74 -21.35 -18.42
C LEU A 508 -21.02 -22.53 -19.06
N THR A 509 -20.48 -22.30 -20.25
CA THR A 509 -19.65 -23.28 -20.96
C THR A 509 -18.16 -23.02 -20.71
N GLY A 510 -17.33 -24.03 -20.98
CA GLY A 510 -15.87 -23.90 -20.92
C GLY A 510 -15.27 -23.76 -19.52
N ILE A 511 -16.05 -23.94 -18.43
CA ILE A 511 -15.52 -23.93 -17.06
C ILE A 511 -14.52 -25.07 -16.92
N SER A 512 -13.28 -24.73 -16.55
CA SER A 512 -12.25 -25.71 -16.19
C SER A 512 -12.18 -25.93 -14.69
N THR A 513 -12.33 -24.85 -13.91
CA THR A 513 -12.27 -24.90 -12.45
C THR A 513 -13.22 -23.89 -11.83
N VAL A 514 -13.92 -24.30 -10.77
CA VAL A 514 -14.64 -23.39 -9.87
C VAL A 514 -13.91 -23.33 -8.54
N TYR A 515 -13.57 -22.13 -8.09
CA TYR A 515 -13.02 -21.89 -6.77
C TYR A 515 -14.11 -21.34 -5.85
N ALA A 516 -14.27 -21.92 -4.66
CA ALA A 516 -14.98 -21.26 -3.57
C ALA A 516 -13.95 -20.68 -2.61
N VAL A 517 -13.92 -19.36 -2.46
CA VAL A 517 -12.90 -18.66 -1.68
C VAL A 517 -13.48 -18.19 -0.35
N ALA A 518 -12.96 -18.73 0.74
CA ALA A 518 -13.30 -18.35 2.10
C ALA A 518 -12.22 -17.51 2.76
N ILE A 519 -12.67 -16.51 3.51
CA ILE A 519 -11.84 -15.57 4.26
C ILE A 519 -12.55 -15.31 5.59
N ASP A 520 -11.80 -15.39 6.69
CA ASP A 520 -12.28 -15.10 8.05
C ASP A 520 -13.53 -15.91 8.43
N GLY A 521 -13.57 -17.18 8.00
CA GLY A 521 -14.62 -18.13 8.35
C GLY A 521 -15.86 -18.11 7.45
N GLU A 522 -15.91 -17.25 6.43
CA GLU A 522 -17.03 -17.13 5.50
C GLU A 522 -16.60 -17.30 4.05
N CYS A 523 -17.43 -17.94 3.22
CA CYS A 523 -17.22 -17.96 1.77
C CYS A 523 -17.57 -16.58 1.20
N LYS A 524 -16.59 -15.87 0.64
CA LYS A 524 -16.73 -14.48 0.18
C LYS A 524 -17.06 -14.38 -1.31
N GLU A 525 -16.57 -15.32 -2.10
CA GLU A 525 -16.74 -15.30 -3.56
C GLU A 525 -16.59 -16.70 -4.16
N LEU A 526 -17.22 -16.88 -5.32
CA LEU A 526 -16.92 -17.96 -6.25
C LEU A 526 -16.08 -17.40 -7.41
N LEU A 527 -15.15 -18.17 -7.94
CA LEU A 527 -14.44 -17.84 -9.17
C LEU A 527 -14.68 -18.97 -10.18
N ALA A 528 -15.27 -18.65 -11.33
CA ALA A 528 -15.33 -19.58 -12.46
C ALA A 528 -14.18 -19.24 -13.42
N VAL A 529 -13.22 -20.15 -13.54
CA VAL A 529 -12.14 -20.07 -14.53
C VAL A 529 -12.56 -20.91 -15.73
N MET A 530 -12.59 -20.27 -16.89
CA MET A 530 -13.05 -20.84 -18.14
C MET A 530 -11.97 -20.74 -19.20
N HIS A 531 -11.86 -21.77 -20.04
CA HIS A 531 -11.00 -21.79 -21.22
C HIS A 531 -11.82 -22.20 -22.44
N ARG A 532 -11.48 -21.65 -23.60
CA ARG A 532 -12.11 -22.02 -24.87
C ARG A 532 -12.00 -23.51 -25.16
N ASP A 533 -10.84 -24.08 -24.85
CA ASP A 533 -10.50 -25.48 -25.17
C ASP A 533 -10.59 -26.40 -23.94
N ALA A 534 -11.34 -26.01 -22.91
CA ALA A 534 -11.53 -26.84 -21.73
C ALA A 534 -12.10 -28.22 -22.11
N ARG A 535 -11.44 -29.29 -21.67
CA ARG A 535 -11.87 -30.68 -21.87
C ARG A 535 -12.03 -31.37 -20.53
N GLY A 536 -13.00 -32.27 -20.45
CA GLY A 536 -13.25 -33.08 -19.25
C GLY A 536 -14.15 -32.40 -18.23
N GLU A 537 -14.30 -33.05 -17.08
CA GLU A 537 -15.16 -32.58 -16.00
C GLU A 537 -14.48 -31.41 -15.25
N PRO A 538 -15.21 -30.32 -14.93
CA PRO A 538 -14.64 -29.21 -14.18
C PRO A 538 -14.22 -29.59 -12.76
N CYS A 539 -13.07 -29.08 -12.33
CA CYS A 539 -12.57 -29.25 -10.96
C CYS A 539 -13.21 -28.24 -10.00
N MET A 540 -13.64 -28.69 -8.83
CA MET A 540 -14.11 -27.85 -7.73
C MET A 540 -13.00 -27.69 -6.70
N THR A 541 -12.59 -26.45 -6.41
CA THR A 541 -11.53 -26.16 -5.43
C THR A 541 -12.06 -25.29 -4.31
N ALA A 542 -12.11 -25.84 -3.10
CA ALA A 542 -12.35 -25.07 -1.89
C ALA A 542 -11.03 -24.42 -1.43
N VAL A 543 -11.01 -23.10 -1.28
CA VAL A 543 -9.85 -22.32 -0.85
C VAL A 543 -10.20 -21.57 0.42
N ASN A 544 -9.45 -21.77 1.50
CA ASN A 544 -9.59 -21.00 2.72
C ASN A 544 -8.30 -20.20 2.95
N LEU A 545 -8.38 -18.89 2.70
CA LEU A 545 -7.27 -17.98 2.94
C LEU A 545 -7.19 -17.73 4.45
N LYS A 546 -6.03 -18.02 5.05
CA LYS A 546 -5.68 -17.68 6.43
C LYS A 546 -4.70 -16.51 6.46
N ARG A 547 -4.29 -16.08 7.65
CA ARG A 547 -3.27 -15.02 7.81
C ARG A 547 -1.86 -15.57 7.56
N ASP A 548 -1.66 -16.85 7.84
CA ASP A 548 -0.40 -17.59 7.85
C ASP A 548 -0.30 -18.64 6.75
N GLY A 549 -1.24 -18.66 5.80
CA GLY A 549 -1.22 -19.58 4.67
C GLY A 549 -2.58 -19.75 3.99
N THR A 550 -2.66 -20.77 3.15
CA THR A 550 -3.87 -21.11 2.39
C THR A 550 -4.14 -22.61 2.52
N GLU A 551 -5.38 -22.97 2.83
CA GLU A 551 -5.83 -24.36 2.74
C GLU A 551 -6.60 -24.56 1.44
N THR A 552 -6.33 -25.68 0.75
CA THR A 552 -7.00 -26.03 -0.50
C THR A 552 -7.53 -27.45 -0.45
N PHE A 553 -8.71 -27.67 -1.03
CA PHE A 553 -9.25 -29.00 -1.27
C PHE A 553 -9.92 -29.05 -2.65
N THR A 554 -9.35 -29.84 -3.57
CA THR A 554 -9.80 -29.94 -4.96
C THR A 554 -10.40 -31.30 -5.25
N PHE A 555 -11.54 -31.37 -5.91
CA PHE A 555 -12.23 -32.62 -6.29
C PHE A 555 -13.12 -32.40 -7.52
N THR A 556 -13.69 -33.46 -8.08
CA THR A 556 -14.75 -33.35 -9.12
C THR A 556 -16.11 -33.83 -8.60
N MET A 557 -17.20 -33.44 -9.28
CA MET A 557 -18.54 -33.89 -8.88
C MET A 557 -18.70 -35.41 -9.01
N SER A 558 -18.05 -36.02 -9.99
CA SER A 558 -18.01 -37.47 -10.16
C SER A 558 -17.24 -38.17 -9.03
N GLU A 559 -16.11 -37.61 -8.57
CA GLU A 559 -15.41 -38.14 -7.39
C GLU A 559 -16.30 -38.08 -6.15
N GLU A 560 -16.97 -36.95 -5.92
CA GLU A 560 -17.90 -36.80 -4.80
C GLU A 560 -19.07 -37.77 -4.92
N ALA A 561 -19.65 -37.96 -6.11
CA ALA A 561 -20.71 -38.93 -6.34
C ALA A 561 -20.25 -40.37 -6.05
N ALA A 562 -19.06 -40.74 -6.50
CA ALA A 562 -18.48 -42.07 -6.31
C ALA A 562 -17.98 -42.35 -4.89
N ALA A 563 -17.66 -41.32 -4.10
CA ALA A 563 -17.13 -41.47 -2.75
C ALA A 563 -18.11 -42.18 -1.80
N THR A 564 -17.59 -43.16 -1.07
CA THR A 564 -18.28 -43.99 -0.07
C THR A 564 -17.74 -43.66 1.34
N PRO A 565 -18.33 -42.68 2.05
CA PRO A 565 -17.86 -42.33 3.39
C PRO A 565 -18.27 -43.39 4.41
N ALA A 566 -17.39 -43.64 5.39
CA ALA A 566 -17.77 -44.37 6.60
C ALA A 566 -18.68 -43.52 7.48
N TYR A 567 -19.60 -44.13 8.22
CA TYR A 567 -20.44 -43.46 9.21
C TYR A 567 -20.12 -43.98 10.61
N ALA A 568 -19.83 -43.06 11.53
CA ALA A 568 -19.51 -43.42 12.90
C ALA A 568 -20.80 -43.68 13.70
N PRO A 569 -20.88 -44.76 14.49
CA PRO A 569 -22.03 -45.02 15.37
C PRO A 569 -22.06 -44.05 16.57
N SER A 570 -20.93 -43.43 16.89
CA SER A 570 -20.79 -42.44 17.96
C SER A 570 -19.70 -41.42 17.62
N VAL A 571 -19.61 -40.34 18.41
CA VAL A 571 -18.56 -39.34 18.26
C VAL A 571 -17.27 -39.89 18.89
N GLY A 572 -16.19 -39.95 18.11
CA GLY A 572 -14.86 -40.36 18.58
C GLY A 572 -14.12 -39.25 19.35
N THR A 573 -12.82 -39.47 19.58
CA THR A 573 -11.99 -38.57 20.41
C THR A 573 -11.76 -37.20 19.78
N PHE A 574 -11.78 -37.11 18.45
CA PHE A 574 -11.62 -35.86 17.70
C PHE A 574 -12.83 -35.59 16.82
N LEU A 575 -13.18 -34.31 16.67
CA LEU A 575 -14.25 -33.84 15.81
C LEU A 575 -13.72 -32.82 14.81
N TYR A 576 -14.19 -32.90 13.57
CA TYR A 576 -13.73 -32.07 12.46
C TYR A 576 -14.91 -31.34 11.81
N LEU A 577 -14.76 -30.03 11.67
CA LEU A 577 -15.73 -29.14 11.05
C LEU A 577 -15.10 -28.47 9.82
N PRO A 578 -15.54 -28.80 8.59
CA PRO A 578 -15.00 -28.17 7.40
C PRO A 578 -15.09 -26.65 7.41
N ASN A 579 -14.16 -26.00 6.73
CA ASN A 579 -14.24 -24.56 6.49
C ASN A 579 -15.39 -24.20 5.53
N ALA A 580 -15.73 -22.91 5.46
CA ALA A 580 -16.86 -22.43 4.67
C ALA A 580 -16.70 -22.69 3.16
N ALA A 581 -15.48 -22.75 2.62
CA ALA A 581 -15.24 -23.05 1.22
C ALA A 581 -15.59 -24.51 0.90
N VAL A 582 -15.16 -25.46 1.74
CA VAL A 582 -15.52 -26.89 1.60
C VAL A 582 -17.03 -27.09 1.70
N MET A 583 -17.67 -26.38 2.63
CA MET A 583 -19.13 -26.40 2.75
C MET A 583 -19.82 -25.86 1.50
N LYS A 584 -19.25 -24.83 0.87
CA LYS A 584 -19.81 -24.20 -0.34
C LYS A 584 -19.65 -25.06 -1.59
N THR A 585 -18.50 -25.73 -1.76
CA THR A 585 -18.28 -26.62 -2.90
C THR A 585 -19.08 -27.91 -2.82
N GLY A 586 -19.51 -28.31 -1.62
CA GLY A 586 -20.29 -29.52 -1.41
C GLY A 586 -19.44 -30.80 -1.32
N ALA A 587 -18.14 -30.67 -1.02
CA ALA A 587 -17.25 -31.82 -0.81
C ALA A 587 -17.54 -32.52 0.54
N PHE A 588 -18.66 -33.24 0.62
CA PHE A 588 -19.12 -33.85 1.87
C PHE A 588 -18.62 -35.28 2.05
N LYS A 589 -18.49 -36.06 0.99
CA LYS A 589 -18.08 -37.46 1.03
C LYS A 589 -16.57 -37.58 0.81
N CYS A 590 -16.04 -36.89 -0.21
CA CYS A 590 -14.62 -36.87 -0.56
C CYS A 590 -13.72 -36.45 0.61
N VAL A 591 -14.14 -35.46 1.41
CA VAL A 591 -13.37 -35.01 2.58
C VAL A 591 -13.27 -36.10 3.63
N GLY A 592 -14.35 -36.84 3.88
CA GLY A 592 -14.31 -37.98 4.82
C GLY A 592 -13.37 -39.07 4.31
N THR A 593 -13.57 -39.51 3.06
CA THR A 593 -12.80 -40.60 2.47
C THR A 593 -11.31 -40.30 2.37
N ARG A 594 -10.91 -39.10 1.90
CA ARG A 594 -9.48 -38.76 1.68
C ARG A 594 -8.68 -38.58 2.97
N PHE A 595 -9.34 -38.15 4.03
CA PHE A 595 -8.69 -37.97 5.34
C PHE A 595 -8.88 -39.18 6.27
N GLY A 596 -9.52 -40.26 5.79
CA GLY A 596 -9.79 -41.44 6.60
C GLY A 596 -10.73 -41.17 7.80
N LEU A 597 -11.64 -40.22 7.66
CA LEU A 597 -12.56 -39.79 8.71
C LEU A 597 -13.95 -40.38 8.50
N ALA A 598 -14.60 -40.75 9.59
CA ALA A 598 -16.00 -41.19 9.57
C ALA A 598 -16.95 -39.98 9.72
N LYS A 599 -17.99 -39.90 8.89
CA LYS A 599 -19.06 -38.90 9.02
C LYS A 599 -19.99 -39.25 10.18
N LEU A 600 -20.56 -38.24 10.83
CA LEU A 600 -21.58 -38.48 11.86
C LEU A 600 -22.92 -38.95 11.26
N ALA A 601 -23.33 -38.37 10.12
CA ALA A 601 -24.51 -38.77 9.35
C ALA A 601 -24.44 -38.17 7.93
N PRO A 602 -25.25 -38.64 6.96
CA PRO A 602 -25.24 -38.09 5.59
C PRO A 602 -25.45 -36.56 5.55
N GLY A 603 -26.48 -36.06 6.25
CA GLY A 603 -26.79 -34.63 6.36
C GLY A 603 -26.01 -33.87 7.43
N THR A 604 -25.22 -34.57 8.25
CA THR A 604 -24.42 -33.95 9.31
C THR A 604 -23.00 -33.78 8.81
N HIS A 605 -22.67 -32.59 8.30
CA HIS A 605 -21.35 -32.25 7.76
C HIS A 605 -20.30 -32.03 8.86
N LEU A 606 -20.13 -33.05 9.70
CA LEU A 606 -19.12 -33.21 10.74
C LEU A 606 -18.49 -34.60 10.59
N TYR A 607 -17.22 -34.69 10.93
CA TYR A 607 -16.44 -35.93 10.83
C TYR A 607 -15.75 -36.20 12.17
N THR A 608 -15.37 -37.45 12.40
CA THR A 608 -14.75 -37.87 13.65
C THR A 608 -13.71 -38.97 13.44
N SER A 609 -12.76 -39.06 14.37
CA SER A 609 -11.74 -40.10 14.44
C SER A 609 -11.24 -40.24 15.87
N ASP A 610 -10.57 -41.35 16.18
CA ASP A 610 -9.94 -41.57 17.49
C ASP A 610 -8.51 -41.07 17.57
N ALA A 611 -7.82 -40.97 16.43
CA ALA A 611 -6.51 -40.35 16.32
C ALA A 611 -6.61 -38.96 15.62
N PRO A 612 -5.77 -37.98 15.99
CA PRO A 612 -5.79 -36.67 15.35
C PRO A 612 -5.28 -36.74 13.91
N VAL A 613 -6.01 -36.11 12.99
CA VAL A 613 -5.63 -36.03 11.56
C VAL A 613 -5.14 -34.61 11.24
N PRO A 614 -3.85 -34.44 10.87
CA PRO A 614 -3.32 -33.14 10.46
C PRO A 614 -3.77 -32.77 9.03
N GLY A 615 -3.73 -31.47 8.70
CA GLY A 615 -4.00 -30.98 7.35
C GLY A 615 -5.47 -30.96 6.92
N PHE A 616 -6.42 -31.26 7.83
CA PHE A 616 -7.85 -31.19 7.54
C PHE A 616 -8.27 -29.74 7.16
N PRO A 617 -9.01 -29.53 6.05
CA PRO A 617 -9.40 -28.20 5.58
C PRO A 617 -10.57 -27.63 6.41
N GLY A 618 -10.27 -27.18 7.63
CA GLY A 618 -11.27 -26.71 8.57
C GLY A 618 -10.75 -26.61 9.99
N ARG A 619 -11.66 -26.80 10.96
CA ARG A 619 -11.34 -26.80 12.39
C ARG A 619 -11.30 -28.23 12.91
N ARG A 620 -10.28 -28.54 13.70
CA ARG A 620 -10.16 -29.76 14.49
C ARG A 620 -10.46 -29.42 15.95
N PHE A 621 -11.16 -30.34 16.62
CA PHE A 621 -11.50 -30.21 18.03
C PHE A 621 -11.20 -31.51 18.77
N ALA A 622 -10.62 -31.40 19.97
CA ALA A 622 -10.55 -32.50 20.93
C ALA A 622 -11.88 -32.59 21.69
N VAL A 623 -12.50 -33.77 21.67
CA VAL A 623 -13.80 -34.00 22.33
C VAL A 623 -13.57 -34.18 23.84
N ALA A 624 -14.20 -33.33 24.63
CA ALA A 624 -14.16 -33.41 26.09
C ALA A 624 -15.30 -34.26 26.64
N ALA A 625 -16.51 -34.09 26.09
CA ALA A 625 -17.69 -34.86 26.48
C ALA A 625 -18.78 -34.84 25.40
N VAL A 626 -19.60 -35.89 25.37
CA VAL A 626 -20.75 -36.02 24.48
C VAL A 626 -22.02 -36.19 25.31
N TYR A 627 -23.00 -35.31 25.10
CA TYR A 627 -24.28 -35.31 25.81
C TYR A 627 -25.44 -35.62 24.88
N GLY A 628 -26.52 -36.15 25.44
CA GLY A 628 -27.82 -36.17 24.78
C GLY A 628 -28.44 -34.76 24.69
N ALA A 629 -29.38 -34.56 23.78
CA ALA A 629 -30.15 -33.31 23.68
C ALA A 629 -31.28 -33.17 24.74
N GLY A 630 -31.35 -34.11 25.70
CA GLY A 630 -32.35 -34.15 26.77
C GLY A 630 -32.12 -33.09 27.86
N ARG A 631 -33.18 -32.74 28.59
CA ARG A 631 -33.13 -31.64 29.57
C ARG A 631 -32.15 -31.91 30.72
N GLN A 632 -31.98 -33.16 31.14
CA GLN A 632 -31.09 -33.51 32.25
C GLN A 632 -29.63 -33.47 31.82
N GLU A 633 -29.32 -33.99 30.65
CA GLU A 633 -27.96 -34.02 30.09
C GLU A 633 -27.48 -32.61 29.74
N LEU A 634 -28.34 -31.76 29.17
CA LEU A 634 -27.99 -30.35 28.92
C LEU A 634 -27.71 -29.59 30.21
N LYS A 635 -28.40 -29.89 31.33
CA LYS A 635 -28.08 -29.32 32.64
C LYS A 635 -26.73 -29.77 33.18
N GLN A 636 -26.26 -30.97 32.82
CA GLN A 636 -24.92 -31.42 33.19
C GLN A 636 -23.86 -30.65 32.41
N LEU A 637 -24.07 -30.43 31.11
CA LEU A 637 -23.17 -29.60 30.29
C LEU A 637 -23.04 -28.17 30.85
N THR A 638 -24.13 -27.52 31.24
CA THR A 638 -24.07 -26.14 31.77
C THR A 638 -23.37 -26.02 33.12
N ARG A 639 -23.18 -27.13 33.84
CA ARG A 639 -22.35 -27.15 35.07
C ARG A 639 -20.86 -27.21 34.77
N GLN A 640 -20.48 -27.78 33.62
CA GLN A 640 -19.09 -27.93 33.21
C GLN A 640 -18.58 -26.73 32.40
N CYS A 641 -19.48 -26.08 31.66
CA CYS A 641 -19.13 -24.97 30.79
C CYS A 641 -20.22 -23.90 30.82
N THR A 642 -19.84 -22.67 31.13
CA THR A 642 -20.72 -21.49 31.15
C THR A 642 -20.41 -20.48 30.04
N ARG A 643 -19.33 -20.69 29.29
CA ARG A 643 -18.90 -19.85 28.16
C ARG A 643 -18.30 -20.72 27.05
N ALA A 644 -18.88 -20.72 25.85
CA ALA A 644 -18.34 -21.41 24.68
C ALA A 644 -18.85 -20.83 23.36
N ASN A 645 -18.13 -21.14 22.29
CA ASN A 645 -18.59 -20.93 20.92
C ASN A 645 -19.62 -22.00 20.55
N VAL A 646 -20.80 -21.62 20.05
CA VAL A 646 -21.87 -22.58 19.70
C VAL A 646 -21.97 -22.78 18.20
N VAL A 647 -22.01 -24.03 17.75
CA VAL A 647 -22.21 -24.41 16.35
C VAL A 647 -23.28 -25.50 16.28
N THR A 648 -24.10 -25.51 15.23
CA THR A 648 -25.02 -26.62 14.98
C THR A 648 -24.91 -27.14 13.56
N ARG A 649 -25.04 -28.45 13.38
CA ARG A 649 -25.03 -29.13 12.08
C ARG A 649 -26.10 -30.20 12.07
N ASN A 650 -27.11 -30.03 11.22
CA ASN A 650 -28.28 -30.90 11.18
C ASN A 650 -28.84 -31.11 12.61
N PHE A 651 -29.22 -30.03 13.28
CA PHE A 651 -29.71 -30.05 14.65
C PHE A 651 -30.99 -29.21 14.75
N PRO A 652 -31.96 -29.54 15.62
CA PRO A 652 -33.26 -28.86 15.67
C PRO A 652 -33.20 -27.37 16.05
N LEU A 653 -32.11 -26.92 16.67
CA LEU A 653 -31.93 -25.54 17.13
C LEU A 653 -30.83 -24.85 16.31
N THR A 654 -31.03 -23.56 16.06
CA THR A 654 -29.95 -22.68 15.58
C THR A 654 -28.88 -22.50 16.68
N PRO A 655 -27.66 -22.07 16.33
CA PRO A 655 -26.63 -21.80 17.32
C PRO A 655 -27.09 -20.84 18.43
N ASP A 656 -27.78 -19.75 18.06
CA ASP A 656 -28.28 -18.77 19.04
C ASP A 656 -29.35 -19.35 19.96
N ARG A 657 -30.31 -20.11 19.42
CA ARG A 657 -31.34 -20.78 20.22
C ARG A 657 -30.76 -21.85 21.15
N LEU A 658 -29.74 -22.58 20.69
CA LEU A 658 -29.03 -23.54 21.54
C LEU A 658 -28.25 -22.81 22.65
N ARG A 659 -27.57 -21.71 22.33
CA ARG A 659 -26.86 -20.86 23.30
C ARG A 659 -27.81 -20.32 24.37
N GLU A 660 -28.95 -19.76 23.96
CA GLU A 660 -30.02 -19.29 24.86
C GLU A 660 -30.51 -20.41 25.79
N LYS A 661 -30.79 -21.59 25.22
CA LYS A 661 -31.27 -22.75 25.97
C LYS A 661 -30.24 -23.23 27.01
N LEU A 662 -28.95 -23.11 26.70
CA LEU A 662 -27.85 -23.44 27.59
C LEU A 662 -27.47 -22.30 28.54
N ARG A 663 -28.04 -21.10 28.38
CA ARG A 663 -27.70 -19.90 29.16
C ARG A 663 -26.19 -19.64 29.18
N MET A 664 -25.55 -19.81 28.03
CA MET A 664 -24.11 -19.78 27.88
C MET A 664 -23.63 -18.44 27.34
N ALA A 665 -22.55 -17.90 27.89
CA ALA A 665 -21.88 -16.72 27.34
C ALA A 665 -21.10 -17.08 26.06
N ASP A 666 -20.95 -16.12 25.14
CA ASP A 666 -20.25 -16.35 23.87
C ASP A 666 -18.72 -16.27 24.02
N GLY A 667 -18.00 -16.99 23.17
CA GLY A 667 -16.53 -16.98 23.10
C GLY A 667 -15.82 -17.98 24.04
N GLY A 668 -14.52 -17.78 24.24
CA GLY A 668 -13.63 -18.72 24.95
C GLY A 668 -13.01 -19.80 24.05
N ASP A 669 -12.30 -20.75 24.67
CA ASP A 669 -11.57 -21.82 23.98
C ASP A 669 -12.42 -23.08 23.75
N ASP A 670 -13.51 -23.21 24.53
CA ASP A 670 -14.46 -24.29 24.41
C ASP A 670 -15.47 -24.04 23.26
N TYR A 671 -15.94 -25.14 22.70
CA TYR A 671 -16.92 -25.22 21.64
C TYR A 671 -18.03 -26.20 22.03
N VAL A 672 -19.27 -25.78 21.81
CA VAL A 672 -20.46 -26.63 21.96
C VAL A 672 -21.07 -26.86 20.58
N ILE A 673 -21.05 -28.12 20.13
CA ILE A 673 -21.48 -28.52 18.79
C ILE A 673 -22.70 -29.42 18.87
N GLY A 674 -23.86 -28.91 18.44
CA GLY A 674 -25.09 -29.68 18.31
C GLY A 674 -25.14 -30.42 16.98
N ALA A 675 -25.36 -31.74 17.01
CA ALA A 675 -25.32 -32.60 15.83
C ALA A 675 -26.35 -33.74 15.85
N THR A 676 -26.62 -34.33 14.69
CA THR A 676 -27.39 -35.57 14.55
C THR A 676 -26.48 -36.71 14.08
N LEU A 677 -26.56 -37.87 14.74
CA LEU A 677 -25.87 -39.10 14.36
C LEU A 677 -26.66 -39.88 13.29
N ALA A 678 -26.04 -40.90 12.70
CA ALA A 678 -26.61 -41.70 11.63
C ALA A 678 -27.88 -42.46 12.04
N ASP A 679 -28.02 -42.81 13.32
CA ASP A 679 -29.22 -43.42 13.92
C ASP A 679 -30.35 -42.39 14.21
N GLY A 680 -30.13 -41.11 13.88
CA GLY A 680 -31.07 -40.01 14.11
C GLY A 680 -30.95 -39.34 15.48
N LYS A 681 -30.14 -39.90 16.41
CA LYS A 681 -29.96 -39.38 17.77
C LYS A 681 -29.34 -37.98 17.74
N LYS A 682 -29.89 -37.09 18.56
CA LYS A 682 -29.41 -35.71 18.73
C LYS A 682 -28.39 -35.68 19.86
N VAL A 683 -27.20 -35.17 19.56
CA VAL A 683 -26.09 -35.05 20.51
C VAL A 683 -25.62 -33.60 20.61
N VAL A 684 -25.06 -33.25 21.76
CA VAL A 684 -24.39 -31.98 22.01
C VAL A 684 -22.99 -32.30 22.52
N VAL A 685 -21.98 -31.89 21.75
CA VAL A 685 -20.58 -32.22 22.00
C VAL A 685 -19.87 -31.01 22.60
N LEU A 686 -19.27 -31.18 23.78
CA LEU A 686 -18.33 -30.22 24.35
C LEU A 686 -16.92 -30.57 23.88
N CYS A 687 -16.22 -29.61 23.30
CA CYS A 687 -14.91 -29.83 22.72
C CYS A 687 -14.03 -28.58 22.82
N ARG A 688 -12.71 -28.76 22.72
CA ARG A 688 -11.74 -27.66 22.68
C ARG A 688 -11.10 -27.58 21.30
N LYS A 689 -10.91 -26.36 20.81
CA LYS A 689 -10.20 -26.13 19.55
C LYS A 689 -8.73 -26.48 19.73
N GLU A 690 -8.18 -27.25 18.79
CA GLU A 690 -6.73 -27.51 18.69
C GLU A 690 -6.03 -26.62 17.66
#